data_AF-A0A374UP43-F1
#
_entry.id   AF-A0A374UP43-F1
#
_cell.length_a   1.000
_cell.length_b   1.000
_cell.length_c   1.000
_cell.angle_alpha   90.00
_cell.angle_beta   90.00
_cell.angle_gamma   90.00
#
_symmetry.space_group_name_H-M   'P 1'
#
loop_
_entity.id
_entity.type
_entity.pdbx_description
1 polymer ?
#
loop_
_entity_poly.entity_id
_entity_poly.type
_entity_poly.pdbx_seq_one_letter_code
_entity_poly.pdbx_strand_id
1 'polypeptide(L)'
;MYFEHELTVKIMDNILSKSNQWAWFIDYVEKQEVDFTVSDFQDFFNKHFEINDLFIYLTKIREYYYEDLGITASWLKDLDNLALFYNGNISLDDFICQNDFFQIFKMLIYCGKIYSVGKSEKYLMYQDIFLLRNIFQKESINVFYDEKVTIYRLIDKIEIDMNEPLSVFNDNINYIFAENKNFVAEHYDELYNANCFSYHFKPLSKYNTWQERYINEMISTKYESGKLKAHSSIGEKDFPDFSLWNSEILHNMKAYFKNEVTDFIIESIEYALHKAIPSQSTIEIHFRLLFEYYQNLKSDKERDYYCSSLEFIISFLNDSKVQSIISKECYINLSKAIEYVNANNVLLYFDKKGILRNKNKKEDINKIINEKLFKINEINDFVSFTQYIEDEYILHKIDKSIADVIYDKFDSVLEKYEYNLLPSLFLQYFQFLTRIINNKNIVANEIRYEIIRVRCLWTDEYYRKSVGVLTSFKQKMTVSDEAIKKHNDQIIDKPIGFAANIFNLSKGKMIEGMQTISNNPFSALCSNIIVAEDFPKPDDLILDNDHNVDKIYEEIIRKIIDDNYHKFLNVFSSDVYLKSIYRTSKALLRAEIYFFTNHEIIYKNIKDKNSEYNLLSFSSNPTLAHLTQLFPLLENRIRDYGEICGIVPVNIKSGNCNKLKSPTSVLTEIITNIYKVTDDLINASDFFFIYFCMYGENGLNIRNECIHGKNYIKSNEIDFAFKITLLCLHMIDNRFNMLRRNYN
;
A
#
# COMPACT_ATOMS: atom_id res chain seq x y z
N MET A 1 -0.18 5.01 -27.94
CA MET A 1 -1.04 6.17 -27.65
C MET A 1 -1.11 6.33 -26.13
N TYR A 2 -0.77 7.51 -25.63
CA TYR A 2 -0.79 7.81 -24.20
C TYR A 2 -1.95 8.75 -23.89
N PHE A 3 -2.78 8.41 -22.91
CA PHE A 3 -3.86 9.26 -22.42
C PHE A 3 -3.45 9.91 -21.10
N GLU A 4 -3.41 11.23 -21.04
CA GLU A 4 -3.16 11.95 -19.79
C GLU A 4 -4.22 11.62 -18.72
N HIS A 5 -3.87 11.76 -17.44
CA HIS A 5 -4.74 11.39 -16.32
C HIS A 5 -6.11 12.06 -16.38
N GLU A 6 -6.17 13.38 -16.61
CA GLU A 6 -7.44 14.11 -16.69
C GLU A 6 -8.34 13.59 -17.81
N LEU A 7 -7.75 13.18 -18.93
CA LEU A 7 -8.46 12.62 -20.06
C LEU A 7 -8.99 11.22 -19.72
N THR A 8 -8.16 10.37 -19.11
CA THR A 8 -8.56 9.04 -18.62
C THR A 8 -9.71 9.12 -17.62
N VAL A 9 -9.66 10.08 -16.68
CA VAL A 9 -10.75 10.35 -15.73
C VAL A 9 -12.04 10.70 -16.48
N LYS A 10 -11.96 11.63 -17.45
CA LYS A 10 -13.13 12.05 -18.24
C LYS A 10 -13.73 10.91 -19.06
N ILE A 11 -12.90 10.07 -19.68
CA ILE A 11 -13.34 8.88 -20.43
C ILE A 11 -14.08 7.93 -19.48
N MET A 12 -13.45 7.56 -18.36
CA MET A 12 -14.00 6.60 -17.40
C MET A 12 -15.29 7.11 -16.75
N ASP A 13 -15.35 8.38 -16.34
CA ASP A 13 -16.58 8.97 -15.78
C ASP A 13 -17.72 9.01 -16.81
N ASN A 14 -17.42 9.26 -18.09
CA ASN A 14 -18.40 9.19 -19.17
C ASN A 14 -18.88 7.75 -19.45
N ILE A 15 -17.98 6.75 -19.39
CA ILE A 15 -18.34 5.32 -19.52
C ILE A 15 -19.26 4.91 -18.36
N LEU A 16 -18.86 5.21 -17.12
CA LEU A 16 -19.61 4.83 -15.91
C LEU A 16 -20.98 5.51 -15.84
N SER A 17 -21.08 6.76 -16.30
CA SER A 17 -22.35 7.49 -16.39
C SER A 17 -23.20 7.15 -17.62
N LYS A 18 -22.70 6.27 -18.51
CA LYS A 18 -23.32 5.93 -19.79
C LYS A 18 -23.66 7.17 -20.64
N SER A 19 -22.71 8.09 -20.72
CA SER A 19 -22.84 9.33 -21.49
C SER A 19 -23.00 9.06 -22.99
N ASN A 20 -23.74 9.94 -23.69
CA ASN A 20 -23.88 9.94 -25.15
C ASN A 20 -22.91 10.93 -25.82
N GLN A 21 -22.06 11.63 -25.05
CA GLN A 21 -21.18 12.67 -25.56
C GLN A 21 -19.78 12.11 -25.82
N TRP A 22 -19.58 11.53 -27.01
CA TRP A 22 -18.31 10.93 -27.41
C TRP A 22 -17.56 11.67 -28.52
N ALA A 23 -18.18 12.65 -29.18
CA ALA A 23 -17.56 13.43 -30.26
C ALA A 23 -16.20 14.02 -29.87
N TRP A 24 -16.08 14.60 -28.67
CA TRP A 24 -14.81 15.17 -28.18
C TRP A 24 -13.69 14.13 -28.06
N PHE A 25 -14.04 12.88 -27.74
CA PHE A 25 -13.07 11.79 -27.57
C PHE A 25 -12.57 11.33 -28.93
N ILE A 26 -13.49 11.18 -29.89
CA ILE A 26 -13.16 10.87 -31.28
C ILE A 26 -12.30 11.98 -31.89
N ASP A 27 -12.69 13.24 -31.75
CA ASP A 27 -11.91 14.40 -32.21
C ASP A 27 -10.49 14.45 -31.62
N TYR A 28 -10.32 13.97 -30.39
CA TYR A 28 -9.01 13.89 -29.74
C TYR A 28 -8.16 12.76 -30.33
N VAL A 29 -8.75 11.58 -30.50
CA VAL A 29 -8.07 10.38 -31.00
C VAL A 29 -7.67 10.52 -32.46
N GLU A 30 -8.53 11.12 -33.30
CA GLU A 30 -8.26 11.31 -34.73
C GLU A 30 -7.11 12.26 -35.04
N LYS A 31 -6.75 13.13 -34.08
CA LYS A 31 -5.58 14.03 -34.21
C LYS A 31 -4.25 13.33 -33.97
N GLN A 32 -4.27 12.08 -33.50
CA GLN A 32 -3.06 11.31 -33.23
C GLN A 32 -2.56 10.65 -34.52
N GLU A 33 -1.26 10.73 -34.76
CA GLU A 33 -0.62 9.99 -35.84
C GLU A 33 -0.30 8.57 -35.36
N VAL A 34 -0.76 7.57 -36.10
CA VAL A 34 -0.50 6.15 -35.80
C VAL A 34 -0.11 5.43 -37.08
N ASP A 35 0.90 4.56 -36.99
CA ASP A 35 1.37 3.73 -38.09
C ASP A 35 1.07 2.25 -37.80
N PHE A 36 0.16 1.68 -38.60
CA PHE A 36 -0.28 0.29 -38.52
C PHE A 36 0.38 -0.62 -39.55
N THR A 37 1.50 -0.18 -40.14
CA THR A 37 2.31 -1.05 -41.00
C THR A 37 2.93 -2.15 -40.14
N VAL A 38 2.66 -3.40 -40.50
CA VAL A 38 3.25 -4.59 -39.85
C VAL A 38 4.08 -5.33 -40.88
N SER A 39 5.29 -5.72 -40.48
CA SER A 39 6.22 -6.48 -41.34
C SER A 39 6.14 -7.99 -41.14
N ASP A 40 5.77 -8.43 -39.93
CA ASP A 40 5.55 -9.84 -39.58
C ASP A 40 4.49 -9.96 -38.47
N PHE A 41 4.13 -11.21 -38.13
CA PHE A 41 3.13 -11.48 -37.08
C PHE A 41 3.54 -11.00 -35.68
N GLN A 42 4.85 -10.88 -35.40
CA GLN A 42 5.32 -10.42 -34.09
C GLN A 42 5.22 -8.90 -33.95
N ASP A 43 5.46 -8.18 -35.05
CA ASP A 43 5.37 -6.72 -35.14
C ASP A 43 3.97 -6.21 -34.75
N PHE A 44 2.94 -7.01 -35.02
CA PHE A 44 1.57 -6.77 -34.55
C PHE A 44 1.50 -6.45 -33.05
N PHE A 45 2.18 -7.20 -32.19
CA PHE A 45 2.06 -7.03 -30.73
C PHE A 45 2.64 -5.69 -30.24
N ASN A 46 3.70 -5.20 -30.88
CA ASN A 46 4.28 -3.90 -30.57
C ASN A 46 3.29 -2.78 -30.91
N LYS A 47 2.70 -2.84 -32.11
CA LYS A 47 1.70 -1.86 -32.56
C LYS A 47 0.40 -1.95 -31.76
N HIS A 48 -0.03 -3.16 -31.41
CA HIS A 48 -1.22 -3.38 -30.59
C HIS A 48 -1.04 -2.78 -29.19
N PHE A 49 0.13 -2.93 -28.57
CA PHE A 49 0.41 -2.32 -27.28
C PHE A 49 0.17 -0.80 -27.28
N GLU A 50 0.47 -0.12 -28.39
CA GLU A 50 0.23 1.32 -28.52
C GLU A 50 -1.26 1.69 -28.57
N ILE A 51 -2.16 0.81 -28.99
CA ILE A 51 -3.60 1.13 -29.15
C ILE A 51 -4.52 0.34 -28.22
N ASN A 52 -3.97 -0.54 -27.38
CA ASN A 52 -4.73 -1.44 -26.52
C ASN A 52 -5.71 -0.67 -25.61
N ASP A 53 -5.27 0.42 -24.98
CA ASP A 53 -6.14 1.22 -24.10
C ASP A 53 -7.30 1.86 -24.87
N LEU A 54 -7.03 2.37 -26.08
CA LEU A 54 -8.07 2.91 -26.96
C LEU A 54 -9.10 1.83 -27.32
N PHE A 55 -8.64 0.63 -27.66
CA PHE A 55 -9.52 -0.50 -27.95
C PHE A 55 -10.38 -0.87 -26.73
N ILE A 56 -9.77 -0.93 -25.53
CA ILE A 56 -10.51 -1.17 -24.28
C ILE A 56 -11.56 -0.09 -24.04
N TYR A 57 -11.24 1.18 -24.26
CA TYR A 57 -12.25 2.25 -24.12
C TYR A 57 -13.37 2.12 -25.14
N LEU A 58 -13.06 1.86 -26.42
CA LEU A 58 -14.07 1.67 -27.45
C LEU A 58 -14.97 0.47 -27.14
N THR A 59 -14.41 -0.67 -26.72
CA THR A 59 -15.23 -1.83 -26.31
C THR A 59 -16.20 -1.47 -25.19
N LYS A 60 -15.75 -0.77 -24.15
CA LYS A 60 -16.61 -0.29 -23.04
C LYS A 60 -17.67 0.72 -23.50
N ILE A 61 -17.34 1.66 -24.39
CA ILE A 61 -18.30 2.61 -24.96
C ILE A 61 -19.38 1.86 -25.75
N ARG A 62 -18.96 0.89 -26.58
CA ARG A 62 -19.84 0.07 -27.41
C ARG A 62 -20.68 -0.95 -26.64
N GLU A 63 -20.43 -1.16 -25.35
CA GLU A 63 -21.32 -1.99 -24.51
C GLU A 63 -22.71 -1.36 -24.38
N TYR A 64 -22.82 -0.03 -24.47
CA TYR A 64 -24.09 0.68 -24.26
C TYR A 64 -24.41 1.75 -25.33
N TYR A 65 -23.43 2.22 -26.12
CA TYR A 65 -23.63 3.25 -27.14
C TYR A 65 -23.52 2.68 -28.56
N TYR A 66 -24.65 2.61 -29.27
CA TYR A 66 -24.77 1.95 -30.59
C TYR A 66 -24.90 2.92 -31.77
N GLU A 67 -25.03 4.22 -31.52
CA GLU A 67 -25.13 5.22 -32.59
C GLU A 67 -23.77 5.48 -33.26
N ASP A 68 -23.78 6.19 -34.39
CA ASP A 68 -22.57 6.61 -35.09
C ASP A 68 -21.74 7.55 -34.20
N LEU A 69 -20.46 7.22 -34.02
CA LEU A 69 -19.50 8.03 -33.25
C LEU A 69 -18.97 9.21 -34.06
N GLY A 70 -19.35 9.35 -35.34
CA GLY A 70 -18.89 10.42 -36.22
C GLY A 70 -17.43 10.25 -36.65
N ILE A 71 -16.92 9.02 -36.61
CA ILE A 71 -15.53 8.71 -36.97
C ILE A 71 -15.31 9.01 -38.46
N THR A 72 -14.26 9.75 -38.76
CA THR A 72 -13.82 10.10 -40.11
C THR A 72 -12.57 9.32 -40.54
N ALA A 73 -11.63 9.10 -39.62
CA ALA A 73 -10.38 8.41 -39.86
C ALA A 73 -10.61 6.91 -40.11
N SER A 74 -10.07 6.38 -41.21
CA SER A 74 -10.36 5.01 -41.64
C SER A 74 -9.84 3.95 -40.67
N TRP A 75 -8.64 4.15 -40.12
CA TRP A 75 -8.06 3.24 -39.13
C TRP A 75 -8.89 3.17 -37.84
N LEU A 76 -9.50 4.28 -37.42
CA LEU A 76 -10.34 4.33 -36.23
C LEU A 76 -11.69 3.66 -36.47
N LYS A 77 -12.21 3.72 -37.71
CA LYS A 77 -13.40 2.94 -38.10
C LYS A 77 -13.14 1.45 -38.03
N ASP A 78 -11.98 0.99 -38.49
CA ASP A 78 -11.60 -0.43 -38.38
C ASP A 78 -11.52 -0.85 -36.92
N LEU A 79 -10.88 -0.04 -36.06
CA LEU A 79 -10.79 -0.33 -34.63
C LEU A 79 -12.16 -0.33 -33.92
N ASP A 80 -13.05 0.59 -34.28
CA ASP A 80 -14.42 0.65 -33.76
C ASP A 80 -15.27 -0.54 -34.21
N ASN A 81 -15.14 -0.95 -35.48
CA ASN A 81 -15.77 -2.17 -35.98
C ASN A 81 -15.27 -3.41 -35.22
N LEU A 82 -13.98 -3.49 -34.89
CA LEU A 82 -13.44 -4.56 -34.05
C LEU A 82 -14.05 -4.55 -32.64
N ALA A 83 -14.29 -3.37 -32.07
CA ALA A 83 -14.93 -3.25 -30.76
C ALA A 83 -16.42 -3.68 -30.79
N LEU A 84 -17.16 -3.24 -31.81
CA LEU A 84 -18.54 -3.69 -32.08
C LEU A 84 -18.58 -5.22 -32.29
N PHE A 85 -17.63 -5.75 -33.04
CA PHE A 85 -17.51 -7.18 -33.29
C PHE A 85 -17.20 -7.95 -32.00
N TYR A 86 -16.28 -7.47 -31.16
CA TYR A 86 -15.97 -8.06 -29.86
C TYR A 86 -17.23 -8.18 -28.99
N ASN A 87 -17.99 -7.09 -28.87
CA ASN A 87 -19.25 -7.05 -28.10
C ASN A 87 -20.40 -7.85 -28.74
N GLY A 88 -20.27 -8.28 -30.00
CA GLY A 88 -21.29 -9.04 -30.71
C GLY A 88 -22.39 -8.18 -31.33
N ASN A 89 -22.14 -6.88 -31.51
CA ASN A 89 -23.06 -5.96 -32.18
C ASN A 89 -23.07 -6.12 -33.70
N ILE A 90 -21.96 -6.58 -34.26
CA ILE A 90 -21.82 -6.94 -35.68
C ILE A 90 -21.21 -8.32 -35.81
N SER A 91 -21.46 -8.96 -36.95
CA SER A 91 -20.97 -10.28 -37.32
C SER A 91 -19.59 -10.22 -37.99
N LEU A 92 -18.92 -11.36 -38.08
CA LEU A 92 -17.58 -11.47 -38.66
C LEU A 92 -17.52 -10.98 -40.12
N ASP A 93 -18.58 -11.20 -40.90
CA ASP A 93 -18.64 -10.87 -42.32
C ASP A 93 -19.20 -9.46 -42.61
N ASP A 94 -19.59 -8.69 -41.57
CA ASP A 94 -20.23 -7.36 -41.72
C ASP A 94 -19.25 -6.23 -42.07
N PHE A 95 -17.94 -6.47 -41.92
CA PHE A 95 -16.90 -5.46 -42.17
C PHE A 95 -15.61 -6.08 -42.72
N ILE A 96 -14.84 -5.28 -43.45
CA ILE A 96 -13.55 -5.65 -44.04
C ILE A 96 -12.51 -4.67 -43.52
N CYS A 97 -11.44 -5.20 -42.92
CA CYS A 97 -10.32 -4.41 -42.45
C CYS A 97 -9.41 -3.98 -43.61
N GLN A 98 -8.85 -2.78 -43.53
CA GLN A 98 -8.11 -2.18 -44.64
C GLN A 98 -6.65 -2.63 -44.76
N ASN A 99 -6.06 -3.16 -43.68
CA ASN A 99 -4.65 -3.59 -43.65
C ASN A 99 -4.46 -4.85 -42.79
N ASP A 100 -3.27 -5.44 -42.90
CA ASP A 100 -2.92 -6.69 -42.22
C ASP A 100 -2.95 -6.57 -40.69
N PHE A 101 -2.58 -5.43 -40.12
CA PHE A 101 -2.66 -5.23 -38.66
C PHE A 101 -4.08 -5.47 -38.15
N PHE A 102 -5.08 -4.84 -38.77
CA PHE A 102 -6.48 -5.01 -38.38
C PHE A 102 -7.04 -6.39 -38.75
N GLN A 103 -6.56 -7.03 -39.82
CA GLN A 103 -6.94 -8.41 -40.14
C GLN A 103 -6.41 -9.41 -39.10
N ILE A 104 -5.15 -9.26 -38.68
CA ILE A 104 -4.56 -10.04 -37.58
C ILE A 104 -5.36 -9.80 -36.30
N PHE A 105 -5.66 -8.53 -35.98
CA PHE A 105 -6.44 -8.20 -34.79
C PHE A 105 -7.82 -8.86 -34.83
N LYS A 106 -8.52 -8.79 -35.97
CA LYS A 106 -9.81 -9.45 -36.19
C LYS A 106 -9.74 -10.95 -35.95
N MET A 107 -8.72 -11.61 -36.49
CA MET A 107 -8.48 -13.03 -36.29
C MET A 107 -8.27 -13.35 -34.81
N LEU A 108 -7.44 -12.58 -34.10
CA LEU A 108 -7.15 -12.81 -32.69
C LEU A 108 -8.34 -12.51 -31.77
N ILE A 109 -9.17 -11.51 -32.09
CA ILE A 109 -10.45 -11.27 -31.40
C ILE A 109 -11.41 -12.43 -31.64
N TYR A 110 -11.52 -12.94 -32.88
CA TYR A 110 -12.34 -14.12 -33.16
C TYR A 110 -11.89 -15.33 -32.32
N CYS A 111 -10.58 -15.58 -32.28
CA CYS A 111 -9.99 -16.62 -31.44
C CYS A 111 -10.31 -16.41 -29.96
N GLY A 112 -10.22 -15.18 -29.45
CA GLY A 112 -10.60 -14.83 -28.09
C GLY A 112 -12.08 -15.12 -27.79
N LYS A 113 -12.97 -14.75 -28.73
CA LYS A 113 -14.42 -15.00 -28.59
C LYS A 113 -14.73 -16.48 -28.52
N ILE A 114 -14.23 -17.29 -29.45
CA ILE A 114 -14.53 -18.74 -29.46
C ILE A 114 -13.88 -19.45 -28.26
N TYR A 115 -12.68 -19.02 -27.84
CA TYR A 115 -11.99 -19.58 -26.69
C TYR A 115 -12.69 -19.26 -25.35
N SER A 116 -13.37 -18.12 -25.28
CA SER A 116 -14.13 -17.67 -24.10
C SER A 116 -15.50 -18.35 -23.95
N VAL A 117 -15.97 -19.10 -24.96
CA VAL A 117 -17.27 -19.78 -24.90
C VAL A 117 -17.28 -20.80 -23.77
N GLY A 118 -18.19 -20.64 -22.81
CA GLY A 118 -18.33 -21.52 -21.65
C GLY A 118 -17.30 -21.32 -20.54
N LYS A 119 -16.47 -20.26 -20.61
CA LYS A 119 -15.48 -19.92 -19.57
C LYS A 119 -15.93 -18.73 -18.72
N SER A 120 -15.40 -18.65 -17.50
CA SER A 120 -15.65 -17.52 -16.59
C SER A 120 -14.91 -16.24 -17.02
N GLU A 121 -13.71 -16.38 -17.58
CA GLU A 121 -12.90 -15.27 -18.07
C GLU A 121 -13.16 -15.05 -19.57
N LYS A 122 -13.37 -13.78 -19.95
CA LYS A 122 -13.54 -13.36 -21.34
C LYS A 122 -12.25 -12.72 -21.84
N TYR A 123 -11.74 -13.24 -22.95
CA TYR A 123 -10.54 -12.74 -23.60
C TYR A 123 -10.90 -11.72 -24.69
N LEU A 124 -10.30 -10.53 -24.62
CA LEU A 124 -10.38 -9.53 -25.71
C LEU A 124 -9.83 -10.11 -27.02
N MET A 125 -8.72 -10.82 -26.91
CA MET A 125 -8.11 -11.60 -27.99
C MET A 125 -7.37 -12.80 -27.42
N TYR A 126 -7.10 -13.80 -28.24
CA TYR A 126 -6.32 -14.96 -27.83
C TYR A 126 -5.31 -15.36 -28.90
N GLN A 127 -4.03 -15.21 -28.56
CA GLN A 127 -2.89 -15.40 -29.47
C GLN A 127 -2.11 -16.70 -29.27
N ASP A 128 -2.23 -17.34 -28.10
CA ASP A 128 -1.30 -18.40 -27.72
C ASP A 128 -1.40 -19.64 -28.66
N ILE A 129 -2.54 -19.88 -29.30
CA ILE A 129 -2.69 -20.96 -30.31
C ILE A 129 -1.76 -20.80 -31.53
N PHE A 130 -1.30 -19.57 -31.82
CA PHE A 130 -0.38 -19.25 -32.91
C PHE A 130 1.06 -19.04 -32.45
N LEU A 131 1.27 -18.78 -31.15
CA LEU A 131 2.58 -18.43 -30.60
C LEU A 131 3.22 -19.57 -29.82
N LEU A 132 2.43 -20.50 -29.27
CA LEU A 132 2.92 -21.56 -28.40
C LEU A 132 2.59 -22.93 -28.97
N ARG A 133 3.61 -23.78 -29.08
CA ARG A 133 3.43 -25.20 -29.40
C ARG A 133 2.96 -25.97 -28.17
N ASN A 134 2.35 -27.13 -28.40
CA ASN A 134 1.86 -28.06 -27.37
C ASN A 134 0.75 -27.53 -26.47
N ILE A 135 0.05 -26.46 -26.84
CA ILE A 135 -0.93 -25.83 -25.93
C ILE A 135 -2.11 -26.76 -25.60
N PHE A 136 -2.39 -27.73 -26.47
CA PHE A 136 -3.36 -28.81 -26.25
C PHE A 136 -3.07 -29.68 -25.02
N GLN A 137 -1.84 -29.67 -24.50
CA GLN A 137 -1.48 -30.37 -23.27
C GLN A 137 -1.86 -29.59 -22.00
N LYS A 138 -2.05 -28.27 -22.13
CA LYS A 138 -2.36 -27.36 -21.02
C LYS A 138 -3.86 -27.11 -20.91
N GLU A 139 -4.56 -27.00 -22.03
CA GLU A 139 -5.95 -26.57 -22.06
C GLU A 139 -6.74 -27.16 -23.24
N SER A 140 -8.07 -27.19 -23.09
CA SER A 140 -8.95 -27.68 -24.16
C SER A 140 -8.99 -26.72 -25.33
N ILE A 141 -8.55 -27.19 -26.50
CA ILE A 141 -8.51 -26.43 -27.75
C ILE A 141 -9.44 -26.95 -28.85
N ASN A 142 -10.35 -27.88 -28.54
CA ASN A 142 -11.26 -28.50 -29.52
C ASN A 142 -12.01 -27.47 -30.38
N VAL A 143 -12.41 -26.35 -29.77
CA VAL A 143 -13.13 -25.27 -30.46
C VAL A 143 -12.36 -24.72 -31.67
N PHE A 144 -11.02 -24.69 -31.62
CA PHE A 144 -10.21 -24.21 -32.74
C PHE A 144 -10.17 -25.22 -33.89
N TYR A 145 -10.27 -26.52 -33.60
CA TYR A 145 -10.40 -27.54 -34.63
C TYR A 145 -11.75 -27.46 -35.34
N ASP A 146 -12.82 -27.24 -34.57
CA ASP A 146 -14.19 -27.09 -35.10
C ASP A 146 -14.30 -25.84 -35.99
N GLU A 147 -13.64 -24.75 -35.59
CA GLU A 147 -13.67 -23.45 -36.27
C GLU A 147 -12.54 -23.21 -37.28
N LYS A 148 -11.71 -24.22 -37.57
CA LYS A 148 -10.50 -24.08 -38.40
C LYS A 148 -10.77 -23.51 -39.79
N VAL A 149 -11.90 -23.84 -40.41
CA VAL A 149 -12.27 -23.34 -41.75
C VAL A 149 -12.46 -21.82 -41.72
N THR A 150 -13.11 -21.30 -40.68
CA THR A 150 -13.30 -19.86 -40.48
C THR A 150 -11.95 -19.17 -40.21
N ILE A 151 -11.09 -19.79 -39.40
CA ILE A 151 -9.76 -19.25 -39.07
C ILE A 151 -8.87 -19.19 -40.32
N TYR A 152 -8.80 -20.26 -41.13
CA TYR A 152 -8.05 -20.24 -42.39
C TYR A 152 -8.56 -19.15 -43.34
N ARG A 153 -9.89 -18.99 -43.46
CA ARG A 153 -10.50 -17.91 -44.26
C ARG A 153 -10.09 -16.51 -43.79
N LEU A 154 -9.81 -16.31 -42.50
CA LEU A 154 -9.30 -15.04 -41.98
C LEU A 154 -7.81 -14.87 -42.25
N ILE A 155 -7.02 -15.94 -42.12
CA ILE A 155 -5.58 -15.94 -42.42
C ILE A 155 -5.32 -15.69 -43.91
N ASP A 156 -6.12 -16.27 -44.81
CA ASP A 156 -5.99 -16.08 -46.27
C ASP A 156 -6.16 -14.62 -46.73
N LYS A 157 -6.67 -13.74 -45.85
CA LYS A 157 -6.83 -12.31 -46.11
C LYS A 157 -5.65 -11.45 -45.62
N ILE A 158 -4.66 -12.08 -44.99
CA ILE A 158 -3.46 -11.42 -44.47
C ILE A 158 -2.35 -11.58 -45.52
N GLU A 159 -1.73 -10.48 -45.95
CA GLU A 159 -0.70 -10.49 -46.99
C GLU A 159 0.72 -10.76 -46.46
N ILE A 160 1.03 -10.36 -45.22
CA ILE A 160 2.30 -10.70 -44.57
C ILE A 160 2.50 -12.21 -44.41
N ASP A 161 3.77 -12.64 -44.23
CA ASP A 161 4.11 -14.04 -44.06
C ASP A 161 3.54 -14.62 -42.74
N MET A 162 2.58 -15.53 -42.90
CA MET A 162 1.92 -16.27 -41.81
C MET A 162 2.35 -17.74 -41.73
N ASN A 163 3.39 -18.17 -42.47
CA ASN A 163 3.78 -19.59 -42.55
C ASN A 163 4.12 -20.21 -41.19
N GLU A 164 4.95 -19.53 -40.40
CA GLU A 164 5.34 -20.02 -39.07
C GLU A 164 4.17 -20.03 -38.06
N PRO A 165 3.40 -18.94 -37.87
CA PRO A 165 2.19 -18.96 -37.03
C PRO A 165 1.18 -20.04 -37.46
N LEU A 166 1.00 -20.23 -38.77
CA LEU A 166 0.09 -21.23 -39.32
C LEU A 166 0.59 -22.65 -39.06
N SER A 167 1.91 -22.89 -39.14
CA SER A 167 2.50 -24.17 -38.73
C SER A 167 2.21 -24.46 -37.26
N VAL A 168 2.39 -23.49 -36.37
CA VAL A 168 2.11 -23.67 -34.92
C VAL A 168 0.64 -23.97 -34.68
N PHE A 169 -0.26 -23.21 -35.31
CA PHE A 169 -1.70 -23.44 -35.23
C PHE A 169 -2.07 -24.85 -35.69
N ASN A 170 -1.57 -25.27 -36.86
CA ASN A 170 -1.82 -26.59 -37.42
C ASN A 170 -1.29 -27.71 -36.53
N ASP A 171 -0.10 -27.55 -35.96
CA ASP A 171 0.46 -28.53 -35.05
C ASP A 171 -0.40 -28.66 -33.80
N ASN A 172 -0.87 -27.54 -33.23
CA ASN A 172 -1.75 -27.56 -32.08
C ASN A 172 -3.08 -28.25 -32.35
N ILE A 173 -3.84 -27.85 -33.37
CA ILE A 173 -5.18 -28.41 -33.64
C ILE A 173 -5.14 -29.89 -34.06
N ASN A 174 -3.99 -30.36 -34.57
CA ASN A 174 -3.77 -31.75 -34.94
C ASN A 174 -3.05 -32.55 -33.84
N TYR A 175 -2.86 -31.96 -32.64
CA TYR A 175 -2.22 -32.60 -31.50
C TYR A 175 -0.80 -33.11 -31.80
N ILE A 176 -0.07 -32.40 -32.67
CA ILE A 176 1.31 -32.71 -33.02
C ILE A 176 2.21 -32.18 -31.90
N PHE A 177 2.87 -33.13 -31.22
CA PHE A 177 3.81 -32.81 -30.16
C PHE A 177 5.14 -32.31 -30.73
N ALA A 178 5.57 -31.14 -30.26
CA ALA A 178 6.88 -30.56 -30.57
C ALA A 178 7.79 -30.64 -29.34
N GLU A 179 9.10 -30.81 -29.56
CA GLU A 179 10.10 -30.86 -28.50
C GLU A 179 11.40 -30.20 -28.97
N ASN A 180 11.92 -29.21 -28.24
CA ASN A 180 13.28 -28.73 -28.43
C ASN A 180 14.25 -29.43 -27.47
N LYS A 181 14.88 -30.50 -27.97
CA LYS A 181 15.86 -31.29 -27.19
C LYS A 181 17.12 -30.51 -26.79
N ASN A 182 17.40 -29.39 -27.45
CA ASN A 182 18.58 -28.57 -27.17
C ASN A 182 18.28 -27.40 -26.22
N PHE A 183 17.02 -27.15 -25.85
CA PHE A 183 16.62 -26.00 -25.03
C PHE A 183 17.47 -25.85 -23.76
N VAL A 184 17.63 -26.94 -22.99
CA VAL A 184 18.42 -26.92 -21.75
C VAL A 184 19.90 -26.64 -22.03
N ALA A 185 20.45 -27.15 -23.13
CA ALA A 185 21.84 -26.93 -23.49
C ALA A 185 22.09 -25.49 -23.98
N GLU A 186 21.15 -24.92 -24.74
CA GLU A 186 21.19 -23.54 -25.25
C GLU A 186 21.08 -22.49 -24.13
N HIS A 187 20.44 -22.86 -23.01
CA HIS A 187 20.17 -22.00 -21.87
C HIS A 187 20.86 -22.42 -20.57
N TYR A 188 21.82 -23.35 -20.63
CA TYR A 188 22.37 -24.03 -19.45
C TYR A 188 22.89 -23.05 -18.39
N ASP A 189 23.68 -22.05 -18.78
CA ASP A 189 24.31 -21.11 -17.85
C ASP A 189 23.29 -20.19 -17.15
N GLU A 190 22.13 -19.96 -17.76
CA GLU A 190 21.04 -19.18 -17.17
C GLU A 190 20.19 -20.02 -16.21
N LEU A 191 19.88 -21.25 -16.62
CA LEU A 191 19.02 -22.17 -15.86
C LEU A 191 19.77 -22.75 -14.65
N TYR A 192 21.02 -23.16 -14.85
CA TYR A 192 21.84 -23.83 -13.85
C TYR A 192 22.79 -22.85 -13.16
N ASN A 193 22.20 -21.90 -12.43
CA ASN A 193 22.92 -20.81 -11.78
C ASN A 193 22.51 -20.64 -10.31
N ALA A 194 23.46 -20.32 -9.43
CA ALA A 194 23.17 -20.01 -8.04
C ALA A 194 22.16 -18.86 -7.86
N ASN A 195 22.13 -17.93 -8.81
CA ASN A 195 21.24 -16.77 -8.82
C ASN A 195 20.15 -16.83 -9.92
N CYS A 196 19.72 -18.02 -10.34
CA CYS A 196 18.73 -18.20 -11.41
C CYS A 196 17.40 -17.44 -11.17
N PHE A 197 16.92 -17.30 -9.92
CA PHE A 197 15.71 -16.54 -9.60
C PHE A 197 16.05 -15.09 -9.22
N SER A 198 16.51 -14.31 -10.19
CA SER A 198 16.91 -12.91 -9.98
C SER A 198 16.47 -11.96 -11.09
N TYR A 199 15.28 -12.18 -11.64
CA TYR A 199 14.75 -11.42 -12.79
C TYR A 199 15.57 -11.62 -14.07
N HIS A 200 16.08 -12.83 -14.29
CA HIS A 200 16.74 -13.15 -15.55
C HIS A 200 15.69 -13.19 -16.67
N PHE A 201 15.77 -12.25 -17.61
CA PHE A 201 14.94 -12.25 -18.80
C PHE A 201 15.83 -12.49 -20.02
N LYS A 202 15.56 -13.58 -20.74
CA LYS A 202 16.14 -13.82 -22.05
C LYS A 202 15.01 -13.93 -23.07
N PRO A 203 15.05 -13.19 -24.19
CA PRO A 203 14.11 -13.39 -25.27
C PRO A 203 14.24 -14.83 -25.75
N LEU A 204 13.15 -15.58 -25.65
CA LEU A 204 13.08 -16.89 -26.26
C LEU A 204 13.03 -16.75 -27.79
N SER A 205 13.40 -17.82 -28.51
CA SER A 205 13.13 -17.91 -29.95
C SER A 205 11.63 -17.72 -30.25
N LYS A 206 11.27 -17.43 -31.50
CA LYS A 206 9.85 -17.38 -31.85
C LYS A 206 9.26 -18.80 -31.80
N TYR A 207 8.01 -18.93 -31.38
CA TYR A 207 7.21 -20.18 -31.48
C TYR A 207 7.67 -21.37 -30.61
N ASN A 208 8.07 -21.11 -29.36
CA ASN A 208 8.43 -22.15 -28.39
C ASN A 208 7.22 -22.94 -27.88
N THR A 209 7.48 -24.05 -27.20
CA THR A 209 6.45 -24.75 -26.43
C THR A 209 6.05 -23.95 -25.20
N TRP A 210 4.83 -24.16 -24.70
CA TRP A 210 4.40 -23.48 -23.46
C TRP A 210 5.27 -23.87 -22.26
N GLN A 211 5.84 -25.09 -22.24
CA GLN A 211 6.76 -25.54 -21.19
C GLN A 211 8.05 -24.72 -21.15
N GLU A 212 8.66 -24.47 -22.31
CA GLU A 212 9.87 -23.65 -22.45
C GLU A 212 9.60 -22.20 -22.05
N ARG A 213 8.44 -21.67 -22.43
CA ARG A 213 7.98 -20.35 -21.98
C ARG A 213 7.85 -20.26 -20.47
N TYR A 214 7.24 -21.26 -19.83
CA TYR A 214 7.07 -21.27 -18.38
C TYR A 214 8.40 -21.38 -17.63
N ILE A 215 9.38 -22.16 -18.12
CA ILE A 215 10.72 -22.15 -17.53
C ILE A 215 11.35 -20.75 -17.60
N ASN A 216 11.24 -20.07 -18.75
CA ASN A 216 11.77 -18.71 -18.89
C ASN A 216 11.04 -17.69 -17.99
N GLU A 217 9.72 -17.82 -17.86
CA GLU A 217 8.92 -17.02 -16.93
C GLU A 217 9.33 -17.29 -15.47
N MET A 218 9.59 -18.54 -15.09
CA MET A 218 10.04 -18.90 -13.73
C MET A 218 11.39 -18.25 -13.37
N ILE A 219 12.40 -18.28 -14.25
CA ILE A 219 13.69 -17.62 -13.98
C ILE A 219 13.60 -16.08 -14.03
N SER A 220 12.54 -15.55 -14.65
CA SER A 220 12.22 -14.12 -14.61
C SER A 220 11.60 -13.68 -13.29
N THR A 221 11.46 -14.56 -12.29
CA THR A 221 11.02 -14.21 -10.94
C THR A 221 12.21 -13.92 -10.01
N LYS A 222 11.93 -13.39 -8.81
CA LYS A 222 12.90 -13.27 -7.72
C LYS A 222 12.44 -14.03 -6.49
N TYR A 223 13.31 -14.82 -5.88
CA TYR A 223 13.05 -15.43 -4.58
C TYR A 223 13.81 -14.68 -3.48
N GLU A 224 13.09 -14.09 -2.54
CA GLU A 224 13.69 -13.27 -1.47
C GLU A 224 12.81 -13.28 -0.22
N SER A 225 13.42 -13.36 0.96
CA SER A 225 12.71 -13.35 2.25
C SER A 225 11.64 -14.46 2.36
N GLY A 226 11.93 -15.62 1.76
CA GLY A 226 11.04 -16.79 1.81
C GLY A 226 9.80 -16.71 0.91
N LYS A 227 9.74 -15.73 0.00
CA LYS A 227 8.63 -15.53 -0.94
C LYS A 227 9.13 -15.36 -2.37
N LEU A 228 8.32 -15.84 -3.32
CA LEU A 228 8.50 -15.57 -4.74
C LEU A 228 7.89 -14.20 -5.07
N LYS A 229 8.59 -13.41 -5.87
CA LYS A 229 8.18 -12.08 -6.32
C LYS A 229 8.18 -12.02 -7.84
N ALA A 230 7.10 -11.47 -8.38
CA ALA A 230 6.93 -11.22 -9.80
C ALA A 230 7.88 -10.09 -10.26
N HIS A 231 8.16 -10.02 -11.55
CA HIS A 231 8.98 -8.93 -12.10
C HIS A 231 8.19 -7.62 -12.21
N SER A 232 6.87 -7.72 -12.34
CA SER A 232 5.95 -6.60 -12.29
C SER A 232 4.58 -7.05 -11.81
N SER A 233 3.83 -6.13 -11.20
CA SER A 233 2.45 -6.34 -10.79
C SER A 233 1.61 -5.14 -11.28
N ILE A 234 0.47 -5.40 -11.91
CA ILE A 234 -0.47 -4.38 -12.36
C ILE A 234 -1.81 -4.66 -11.68
N GLY A 235 -2.17 -3.82 -10.71
CA GLY A 235 -3.30 -4.10 -9.83
C GLY A 235 -3.06 -5.37 -9.01
N GLU A 236 -4.00 -6.31 -9.09
CA GLU A 236 -3.91 -7.62 -8.42
C GLU A 236 -3.25 -8.71 -9.28
N LYS A 237 -2.86 -8.40 -10.53
CA LYS A 237 -2.25 -9.37 -11.44
C LYS A 237 -0.73 -9.27 -11.41
N ASP A 238 -0.09 -10.38 -11.06
CA ASP A 238 1.36 -10.56 -11.12
C ASP A 238 1.80 -11.03 -12.51
N PHE A 239 2.98 -10.56 -12.94
CA PHE A 239 3.62 -10.98 -14.19
C PHE A 239 5.05 -11.45 -13.87
N PRO A 240 5.35 -12.76 -14.03
CA PRO A 240 4.44 -13.83 -14.45
C PRO A 240 3.34 -14.17 -13.42
N ASP A 241 2.23 -14.73 -13.90
CA ASP A 241 1.08 -15.10 -13.07
C ASP A 241 1.30 -16.47 -12.40
N PHE A 242 1.53 -16.44 -11.09
CA PHE A 242 1.80 -17.63 -10.28
C PHE A 242 0.62 -18.60 -10.20
N SER A 243 -0.62 -18.13 -10.42
CA SER A 243 -1.81 -18.99 -10.35
C SER A 243 -1.81 -20.08 -11.44
N LEU A 244 -1.05 -19.85 -12.52
CA LEU A 244 -0.90 -20.79 -13.63
C LEU A 244 0.04 -21.96 -13.31
N TRP A 245 0.82 -21.88 -12.22
CA TRP A 245 1.81 -22.88 -11.83
C TRP A 245 1.31 -23.79 -10.71
N ASN A 246 0.18 -24.46 -10.97
CA ASN A 246 -0.34 -25.49 -10.07
C ASN A 246 0.47 -26.80 -10.16
N SER A 247 0.35 -27.68 -9.16
CA SER A 247 1.11 -28.93 -9.08
C SER A 247 0.93 -29.86 -10.28
N GLU A 248 -0.25 -29.87 -10.93
CA GLU A 248 -0.49 -30.69 -12.13
C GLU A 248 0.33 -30.19 -13.32
N ILE A 249 0.31 -28.87 -13.55
CA ILE A 249 1.12 -28.22 -14.60
C ILE A 249 2.61 -28.45 -14.37
N LEU A 250 3.08 -28.26 -13.13
CA LEU A 250 4.49 -28.47 -12.78
C LEU A 250 4.89 -29.94 -12.99
N HIS A 251 4.03 -30.90 -12.62
CA HIS A 251 4.27 -32.32 -12.89
C HIS A 251 4.39 -32.62 -14.39
N ASN A 252 3.48 -32.06 -15.21
CA ASN A 252 3.51 -32.21 -16.67
C ASN A 252 4.78 -31.62 -17.28
N MET A 253 5.28 -30.50 -16.76
CA MET A 253 6.55 -29.91 -17.20
C MET A 253 7.76 -30.82 -16.90
N LYS A 254 7.82 -31.44 -15.72
CA LYS A 254 8.89 -32.41 -15.41
C LYS A 254 8.87 -33.61 -16.35
N ALA A 255 7.67 -34.10 -16.66
CA ALA A 255 7.49 -35.20 -17.60
C ALA A 255 7.88 -34.83 -19.04
N TYR A 256 7.77 -33.55 -19.43
CA TYR A 256 8.21 -33.02 -20.72
C TYR A 256 9.74 -32.99 -20.81
N PHE A 257 10.42 -32.30 -19.89
CA PHE A 257 11.88 -32.09 -20.00
C PHE A 257 12.73 -33.29 -19.58
N LYS A 258 12.31 -34.02 -18.54
CA LYS A 258 13.08 -35.15 -17.94
C LYS A 258 14.56 -34.82 -17.74
N ASN A 259 14.84 -33.64 -17.20
CA ASN A 259 16.19 -33.11 -17.07
C ASN A 259 16.40 -32.52 -15.67
N GLU A 260 17.54 -32.84 -15.06
CA GLU A 260 17.90 -32.41 -13.70
C GLU A 260 17.94 -30.88 -13.54
N VAL A 261 18.36 -30.14 -14.57
CA VAL A 261 18.42 -28.67 -14.54
C VAL A 261 17.03 -28.05 -14.52
N THR A 262 16.09 -28.57 -15.31
CA THR A 262 14.70 -28.08 -15.30
C THR A 262 13.95 -28.55 -14.06
N ASP A 263 14.22 -29.76 -13.58
CA ASP A 263 13.65 -30.27 -12.33
C ASP A 263 14.08 -29.39 -11.15
N PHE A 264 15.34 -28.95 -11.12
CA PHE A 264 15.85 -27.97 -10.15
C PHE A 264 15.02 -26.69 -10.14
N ILE A 265 14.68 -26.12 -11.31
CA ILE A 265 13.85 -24.90 -11.40
C ILE A 265 12.42 -25.18 -10.95
N ILE A 266 11.81 -26.23 -11.50
CA ILE A 266 10.40 -26.57 -11.27
C ILE A 266 10.15 -26.89 -9.80
N GLU A 267 10.99 -27.72 -9.18
CA GLU A 267 10.84 -28.09 -7.77
C GLU A 267 11.10 -26.91 -6.82
N SER A 268 12.00 -25.98 -7.21
CA SER A 268 12.21 -24.74 -6.45
C SER A 268 10.97 -23.85 -6.44
N ILE A 269 10.33 -23.69 -7.61
CA ILE A 269 9.05 -22.96 -7.74
C ILE A 269 7.93 -23.68 -6.98
N GLU A 270 7.84 -25.00 -7.10
CA GLU A 270 6.84 -25.80 -6.40
C GLU A 270 6.97 -25.68 -4.86
N TYR A 271 8.20 -25.66 -4.34
CA TYR A 271 8.46 -25.39 -2.93
C TYR A 271 8.10 -23.96 -2.53
N ALA A 272 8.46 -22.97 -3.36
CA ALA A 272 8.19 -21.57 -3.08
C ALA A 272 6.68 -21.28 -2.96
N LEU A 273 5.88 -21.84 -3.88
CA LEU A 273 4.43 -21.63 -3.95
C LEU A 273 3.63 -22.57 -3.04
N HIS A 274 3.94 -23.87 -3.06
CA HIS A 274 3.08 -24.91 -2.47
C HIS A 274 3.69 -25.61 -1.25
N LYS A 275 4.94 -25.26 -0.88
CA LYS A 275 5.71 -25.94 0.18
C LYS A 275 5.84 -27.45 -0.04
N ALA A 276 5.83 -27.88 -1.31
CA ALA A 276 6.14 -29.25 -1.69
C ALA A 276 7.62 -29.53 -1.40
N ILE A 277 7.92 -30.71 -0.84
CA ILE A 277 9.29 -31.07 -0.46
C ILE A 277 10.10 -31.34 -1.75
N PRO A 278 11.17 -30.58 -2.05
CA PRO A 278 12.00 -30.84 -3.22
C PRO A 278 12.70 -32.20 -3.13
N SER A 279 13.13 -32.72 -4.27
CA SER A 279 13.96 -33.92 -4.32
C SER A 279 15.34 -33.66 -3.71
N GLN A 280 16.01 -34.75 -3.32
CA GLN A 280 17.36 -34.68 -2.77
C GLN A 280 18.36 -34.03 -3.76
N SER A 281 18.19 -34.28 -5.07
CA SER A 281 19.03 -33.70 -6.12
C SER A 281 18.87 -32.17 -6.16
N THR A 282 17.65 -31.64 -6.19
CA THR A 282 17.39 -30.18 -6.17
C THR A 282 17.99 -29.50 -4.94
N ILE A 283 17.84 -30.11 -3.76
CA ILE A 283 18.47 -29.61 -2.53
C ILE A 283 19.99 -29.58 -2.70
N GLU A 284 20.60 -30.69 -3.10
CA GLU A 284 22.06 -30.77 -3.28
C GLU A 284 22.60 -29.78 -4.32
N ILE A 285 21.85 -29.53 -5.40
CA ILE A 285 22.17 -28.54 -6.42
C ILE A 285 22.26 -27.13 -5.83
N HIS A 286 21.29 -26.68 -5.04
CA HIS A 286 21.36 -25.35 -4.41
C HIS A 286 22.61 -25.18 -3.54
N PHE A 287 22.91 -26.18 -2.71
CA PHE A 287 24.09 -26.15 -1.83
C PHE A 287 25.40 -26.18 -2.61
N ARG A 288 25.48 -26.98 -3.69
CA ARG A 288 26.64 -27.03 -4.59
C ARG A 288 26.83 -25.70 -5.33
N LEU A 289 25.77 -25.19 -5.96
CA LEU A 289 25.81 -23.93 -6.71
C LEU A 289 26.19 -22.75 -5.81
N LEU A 290 25.69 -22.68 -4.57
CA LEU A 290 26.10 -21.64 -3.62
C LEU A 290 27.62 -21.70 -3.33
N PHE A 291 28.13 -22.91 -3.09
CA PHE A 291 29.56 -23.12 -2.84
C PHE A 291 30.41 -22.69 -4.04
N GLU A 292 30.08 -23.16 -5.24
CA GLU A 292 30.78 -22.81 -6.48
C GLU A 292 30.70 -21.30 -6.78
N TYR A 293 29.54 -20.68 -6.52
CA TYR A 293 29.34 -19.25 -6.69
C TYR A 293 30.26 -18.44 -5.78
N TYR A 294 30.28 -18.74 -4.47
CA TYR A 294 31.15 -18.03 -3.53
C TYR A 294 32.63 -18.31 -3.74
N GLN A 295 33.00 -19.54 -4.12
CA GLN A 295 34.39 -19.86 -4.45
C GLN A 295 34.92 -19.02 -5.62
N ASN A 296 34.07 -18.76 -6.61
CA ASN A 296 34.42 -17.95 -7.79
C ASN A 296 34.19 -16.45 -7.58
N LEU A 297 33.59 -16.04 -6.45
CA LEU A 297 33.25 -14.65 -6.17
C LEU A 297 34.53 -13.87 -5.83
N LYS A 298 34.94 -12.99 -6.75
CA LYS A 298 36.08 -12.06 -6.56
C LYS A 298 35.59 -10.68 -6.12
N SER A 299 34.76 -10.62 -5.09
CA SER A 299 34.19 -9.37 -4.59
C SER A 299 34.04 -9.37 -3.08
N ASP A 300 34.32 -8.22 -2.47
CA ASP A 300 34.07 -7.95 -1.06
C ASP A 300 32.78 -7.14 -0.84
N LYS A 301 32.00 -6.89 -1.91
CA LYS A 301 30.74 -6.15 -1.81
C LYS A 301 29.65 -7.06 -1.26
N GLU A 302 29.01 -6.61 -0.19
CA GLU A 302 27.91 -7.32 0.49
C GLU A 302 26.82 -7.83 -0.48
N ARG A 303 26.38 -6.96 -1.39
CA ARG A 303 25.28 -7.27 -2.33
C ARG A 303 25.56 -8.47 -3.23
N ASP A 304 26.83 -8.74 -3.52
CA ASP A 304 27.23 -9.79 -4.47
C ASP A 304 27.15 -11.18 -3.82
N TYR A 305 26.97 -11.27 -2.49
CA TYR A 305 26.76 -12.54 -1.79
C TYR A 305 25.28 -12.96 -1.74
N TYR A 306 24.34 -12.05 -1.95
CA TYR A 306 22.92 -12.39 -1.93
C TYR A 306 22.50 -12.99 -3.27
N CYS A 307 22.13 -14.27 -3.27
CA CYS A 307 21.66 -14.98 -4.46
C CYS A 307 20.47 -15.89 -4.15
N SER A 308 19.73 -16.28 -5.18
CA SER A 308 18.52 -17.10 -5.01
C SER A 308 18.77 -18.42 -4.26
N SER A 309 19.88 -19.11 -4.52
CA SER A 309 20.22 -20.38 -3.84
C SER A 309 20.47 -20.20 -2.35
N LEU A 310 21.07 -19.08 -1.93
CA LEU A 310 21.19 -18.75 -0.50
C LEU A 310 19.80 -18.63 0.16
N GLU A 311 18.87 -17.90 -0.47
CA GLU A 311 17.53 -17.69 0.05
C GLU A 311 16.71 -19.00 0.13
N PHE A 312 16.85 -19.89 -0.86
CA PHE A 312 16.28 -21.24 -0.82
C PHE A 312 16.89 -22.08 0.30
N ILE A 313 18.21 -22.08 0.47
CA ILE A 313 18.90 -22.79 1.56
C ILE A 313 18.41 -22.29 2.93
N ILE A 314 18.31 -20.98 3.13
CA ILE A 314 17.76 -20.40 4.37
C ILE A 314 16.33 -20.89 4.59
N SER A 315 15.52 -20.97 3.53
CA SER A 315 14.16 -21.47 3.62
C SER A 315 14.12 -22.95 3.99
N PHE A 316 14.96 -23.79 3.38
CA PHE A 316 15.06 -25.22 3.70
C PHE A 316 15.53 -25.48 5.12
N LEU A 317 16.47 -24.68 5.63
CA LEU A 317 16.97 -24.81 7.00
C LEU A 317 15.90 -24.44 8.05
N ASN A 318 14.95 -23.57 7.69
CA ASN A 318 13.87 -23.13 8.56
C ASN A 318 12.59 -23.99 8.42
N ASP A 319 12.49 -24.83 7.39
CA ASP A 319 11.40 -25.80 7.24
C ASP A 319 11.81 -27.15 7.85
N SER A 320 11.20 -27.51 8.98
CA SER A 320 11.46 -28.77 9.68
C SER A 320 11.32 -30.03 8.82
N LYS A 321 10.43 -30.02 7.81
CA LYS A 321 10.22 -31.17 6.93
C LYS A 321 11.40 -31.35 5.99
N VAL A 322 11.83 -30.28 5.34
CA VAL A 322 12.97 -30.30 4.42
C VAL A 322 14.29 -30.49 5.19
N GLN A 323 14.44 -29.84 6.35
CA GLN A 323 15.63 -29.96 7.19
C GLN A 323 15.97 -31.42 7.54
N SER A 324 14.96 -32.28 7.72
CA SER A 324 15.15 -33.69 8.08
C SER A 324 15.80 -34.55 6.99
N ILE A 325 15.77 -34.10 5.73
CA ILE A 325 16.31 -34.84 4.58
C ILE A 325 17.62 -34.22 4.04
N ILE A 326 18.01 -33.02 4.49
CA ILE A 326 19.27 -32.38 4.06
C ILE A 326 20.46 -33.30 4.38
N SER A 327 21.25 -33.64 3.36
CA SER A 327 22.37 -34.57 3.52
C SER A 327 23.55 -33.91 4.23
N LYS A 328 24.45 -34.75 4.77
CA LYS A 328 25.70 -34.28 5.36
C LYS A 328 26.56 -33.48 4.36
N GLU A 329 26.53 -33.86 3.08
CA GLU A 329 27.30 -33.19 2.03
C GLU A 329 26.80 -31.75 1.79
N CYS A 330 25.49 -31.50 1.83
CA CYS A 330 24.93 -30.16 1.80
C CYS A 330 25.54 -29.27 2.90
N TYR A 331 25.57 -29.75 4.15
CA TYR A 331 26.17 -28.99 5.26
C TYR A 331 27.68 -28.74 5.08
N ILE A 332 28.39 -29.68 4.45
CA ILE A 332 29.81 -29.51 4.10
C ILE A 332 29.97 -28.40 3.06
N ASN A 333 29.16 -28.41 1.98
CA ASN A 333 29.20 -27.38 0.94
C ASN A 333 28.83 -26.00 1.49
N LEU A 334 27.79 -25.90 2.33
CA LEU A 334 27.46 -24.65 3.02
C LEU A 334 28.62 -24.14 3.87
N SER A 335 29.26 -25.03 4.64
CA SER A 335 30.40 -24.66 5.48
C SER A 335 31.57 -24.17 4.63
N LYS A 336 31.88 -24.84 3.52
CA LYS A 336 32.91 -24.39 2.57
C LYS A 336 32.57 -23.04 1.95
N ALA A 337 31.31 -22.84 1.54
CA ALA A 337 30.84 -21.58 0.96
C ALA A 337 31.09 -20.41 1.93
N ILE A 338 30.73 -20.59 3.21
CA ILE A 338 30.91 -19.58 4.27
C ILE A 338 32.39 -19.19 4.45
N GLU A 339 33.34 -20.10 4.22
CA GLU A 339 34.77 -19.78 4.33
C GLU A 339 35.22 -18.73 3.31
N TYR A 340 34.55 -18.62 2.16
CA TYR A 340 34.83 -17.62 1.13
C TYR A 340 34.12 -16.27 1.36
N VAL A 341 33.34 -16.12 2.42
CA VAL A 341 32.67 -14.85 2.75
C VAL A 341 33.62 -13.91 3.46
N ASN A 342 34.01 -12.84 2.76
CA ASN A 342 34.89 -11.79 3.29
C ASN A 342 34.12 -10.56 3.81
N ALA A 343 32.85 -10.41 3.45
CA ALA A 343 32.03 -9.25 3.83
C ALA A 343 31.46 -9.42 5.25
N ASN A 344 31.88 -8.56 6.18
CA ASN A 344 31.47 -8.60 7.59
C ASN A 344 29.94 -8.59 7.79
N ASN A 345 29.21 -7.77 7.05
CA ASN A 345 27.75 -7.69 7.17
C ASN A 345 27.04 -9.00 6.74
N VAL A 346 27.60 -9.72 5.75
CA VAL A 346 27.05 -11.01 5.29
C VAL A 346 27.24 -12.08 6.36
N LEU A 347 28.39 -12.10 7.04
CA LEU A 347 28.62 -13.02 8.17
C LEU A 347 27.66 -12.75 9.32
N LEU A 348 27.42 -11.47 9.65
CA LEU A 348 26.42 -11.08 10.66
C LEU A 348 25.01 -11.53 10.26
N TYR A 349 24.64 -11.37 8.98
CA TYR A 349 23.36 -11.85 8.45
C TYR A 349 23.22 -13.37 8.61
N PHE A 350 24.27 -14.13 8.29
CA PHE A 350 24.27 -15.60 8.44
C PHE A 350 24.13 -16.06 9.89
N ASP A 351 24.74 -15.33 10.84
CA ASP A 351 24.57 -15.59 12.28
C ASP A 351 23.13 -15.36 12.72
N LYS A 352 22.54 -14.22 12.33
CA LYS A 352 21.14 -13.87 12.63
C LYS A 352 20.16 -14.91 12.07
N LYS A 353 20.48 -15.51 10.92
CA LYS A 353 19.68 -16.58 10.29
C LYS A 353 20.00 -17.98 10.82
N GLY A 354 20.90 -18.13 11.79
CA GLY A 354 21.24 -19.41 12.41
C GLY A 354 22.02 -20.38 11.50
N ILE A 355 22.60 -19.87 10.42
CA ILE A 355 23.33 -20.66 9.41
C ILE A 355 24.70 -21.09 9.95
N LEU A 356 25.33 -20.23 10.77
CA LEU A 356 26.69 -20.44 11.25
C LEU A 356 26.77 -21.40 12.44
N ARG A 357 27.34 -22.59 12.17
CA ARG A 357 27.65 -23.61 13.19
C ARG A 357 29.14 -23.77 13.49
N ASN A 358 30.03 -23.17 12.69
CA ASN A 358 31.48 -23.22 12.88
C ASN A 358 31.91 -22.33 14.06
N LYS A 359 32.72 -22.87 14.98
CA LYS A 359 33.24 -22.12 16.14
C LYS A 359 34.20 -20.99 15.73
N ASN A 360 35.05 -21.20 14.73
CA ASN A 360 36.06 -20.19 14.35
C ASN A 360 35.40 -18.94 13.76
N LYS A 361 34.43 -19.09 12.86
CA LYS A 361 33.66 -17.95 12.31
C LYS A 361 32.83 -17.21 13.36
N LYS A 362 32.43 -17.87 14.46
CA LYS A 362 31.79 -17.19 15.60
C LYS A 362 32.75 -16.28 16.36
N GLU A 363 34.04 -16.62 16.42
CA GLU A 363 35.06 -15.73 16.98
C GLU A 363 35.26 -14.50 16.08
N ASP A 364 35.32 -14.69 14.76
CA ASP A 364 35.38 -13.59 13.79
C ASP A 364 34.17 -12.65 13.92
N ILE A 365 32.96 -13.19 14.08
CA ILE A 365 31.75 -12.38 14.31
C ILE A 365 31.84 -11.57 15.60
N ASN A 366 32.27 -12.19 16.70
CA ASN A 366 32.44 -11.44 17.95
C ASN A 366 33.47 -10.32 17.78
N LYS A 367 34.55 -10.54 17.00
CA LYS A 367 35.52 -9.50 16.67
C LYS A 367 34.87 -8.37 15.85
N ILE A 368 34.09 -8.70 14.82
CA ILE A 368 33.36 -7.72 14.00
C ILE A 368 32.38 -6.91 14.86
N ILE A 369 31.61 -7.56 15.73
CA ILE A 369 30.68 -6.90 16.65
C ILE A 369 31.44 -5.97 17.61
N ASN A 370 32.58 -6.41 18.15
CA ASN A 370 33.41 -5.57 19.01
C ASN A 370 33.95 -4.35 18.25
N GLU A 371 34.45 -4.52 17.03
CA GLU A 371 34.89 -3.41 16.17
C GLU A 371 33.75 -2.42 15.92
N LYS A 372 32.54 -2.94 15.60
CA LYS A 372 31.33 -2.11 15.48
C LYS A 372 31.01 -1.36 16.77
N LEU A 373 31.03 -2.03 17.92
CA LEU A 373 30.77 -1.39 19.23
C LEU A 373 31.74 -0.23 19.48
N PHE A 374 33.05 -0.43 19.27
CA PHE A 374 34.07 0.58 19.53
C PHE A 374 34.10 1.72 18.50
N LYS A 375 33.45 1.57 17.34
CA LYS A 375 33.31 2.63 16.33
C LYS A 375 32.64 3.89 16.88
N ILE A 376 31.85 3.77 17.94
CA ILE A 376 31.23 4.92 18.62
C ILE A 376 32.25 5.99 19.04
N ASN A 377 33.48 5.59 19.35
CA ASN A 377 34.55 6.51 19.74
C ASN A 377 34.94 7.48 18.61
N GLU A 378 34.82 7.03 17.36
CA GLU A 378 35.21 7.76 16.15
C GLU A 378 34.07 8.61 15.59
N ILE A 379 32.82 8.29 15.94
CA ILE A 379 31.63 8.99 15.45
C ILE A 379 31.58 10.40 16.04
N ASN A 380 31.40 11.40 15.19
CA ASN A 380 31.34 12.81 15.58
C ASN A 380 30.24 13.60 14.87
N ASP A 381 29.42 12.91 14.08
CA ASP A 381 28.41 13.47 13.20
C ASP A 381 27.05 12.78 13.42
N PHE A 382 25.98 13.51 13.12
CA PHE A 382 24.59 13.11 13.30
C PHE A 382 24.23 11.85 12.52
N VAL A 383 24.65 11.75 11.26
CA VAL A 383 24.24 10.66 10.36
C VAL A 383 24.88 9.35 10.81
N SER A 384 26.17 9.37 11.11
CA SER A 384 26.87 8.18 11.61
C SER A 384 26.36 7.75 12.99
N PHE A 385 26.02 8.70 13.87
CA PHE A 385 25.47 8.38 15.20
C PHE A 385 24.10 7.71 15.10
N THR A 386 23.19 8.28 14.30
CA THR A 386 21.85 7.72 14.08
C THR A 386 21.92 6.32 13.46
N GLN A 387 22.79 6.11 12.47
CA GLN A 387 23.06 4.78 11.90
C GLN A 387 23.61 3.79 12.93
N TYR A 388 24.47 4.23 13.85
CA TYR A 388 25.04 3.38 14.88
C TYR A 388 23.99 2.89 15.88
N ILE A 389 23.16 3.79 16.41
CA ILE A 389 22.14 3.42 17.41
C ILE A 389 20.98 2.60 16.81
N GLU A 390 20.83 2.61 15.49
CA GLU A 390 19.88 1.78 14.76
C GLU A 390 20.43 0.38 14.41
N ASP A 391 21.74 0.12 14.56
CA ASP A 391 22.35 -1.17 14.22
C ASP A 391 21.91 -2.28 15.20
N GLU A 392 21.03 -3.17 14.73
CA GLU A 392 20.49 -4.27 15.53
C GLU A 392 21.55 -5.26 16.05
N TYR A 393 22.70 -5.39 15.36
CA TYR A 393 23.72 -6.38 15.72
C TYR A 393 24.46 -6.03 17.01
N ILE A 394 24.53 -4.75 17.35
CA ILE A 394 25.23 -4.31 18.57
C ILE A 394 24.32 -4.26 19.80
N LEU A 395 23.00 -4.09 19.64
CA LEU A 395 22.06 -3.78 20.73
C LEU A 395 22.16 -4.72 21.95
N HIS A 396 22.28 -6.03 21.71
CA HIS A 396 22.35 -7.04 22.77
C HIS A 396 23.75 -7.22 23.39
N LYS A 397 24.76 -6.54 22.84
CA LYS A 397 26.17 -6.67 23.22
C LYS A 397 26.73 -5.41 23.87
N ILE A 398 25.97 -4.30 23.84
CA ILE A 398 26.29 -3.08 24.58
C ILE A 398 26.35 -3.42 26.07
N ASP A 399 27.46 -3.05 26.70
CA ASP A 399 27.65 -3.05 28.14
C ASP A 399 27.66 -1.62 28.69
N LYS A 400 27.85 -1.49 30.00
CA LYS A 400 27.89 -0.18 30.66
C LYS A 400 28.95 0.76 30.09
N SER A 401 30.15 0.26 29.79
CA SER A 401 31.25 1.11 29.32
C SER A 401 30.96 1.73 27.96
N ILE A 402 30.35 0.96 27.06
CA ILE A 402 29.93 1.46 25.74
C ILE A 402 28.71 2.38 25.87
N ALA A 403 27.76 2.05 26.76
CA ALA A 403 26.59 2.90 27.00
C ALA A 403 27.00 4.31 27.47
N ASP A 404 27.93 4.41 28.42
CA ASP A 404 28.44 5.71 28.91
C ASP A 404 29.04 6.54 27.74
N VAL A 405 29.79 5.92 26.83
CA VAL A 405 30.32 6.60 25.64
C VAL A 405 29.20 7.03 24.68
N ILE A 406 28.17 6.22 24.48
CA ILE A 406 27.02 6.59 23.66
C ILE A 406 26.33 7.83 24.25
N TYR A 407 26.21 7.91 25.58
CA TYR A 407 25.56 9.03 26.28
C TYR A 407 26.34 10.33 26.05
N ASP A 408 27.67 10.28 26.20
CA ASP A 408 28.55 11.42 25.92
C ASP A 408 28.53 11.84 24.45
N LYS A 409 28.44 10.87 23.52
CA LYS A 409 28.37 11.13 22.09
C LYS A 409 27.05 11.75 21.67
N PHE A 410 25.94 11.34 22.27
CA PHE A 410 24.66 12.00 22.08
C PHE A 410 24.75 13.49 22.42
N ASP A 411 25.30 13.84 23.59
CA ASP A 411 25.48 15.23 24.01
C ASP A 411 26.42 15.99 23.05
N SER A 412 27.53 15.37 22.62
CA SER A 412 28.45 15.99 21.66
C SER A 412 27.81 16.25 20.28
N VAL A 413 26.91 15.37 19.84
CA VAL A 413 26.15 15.57 18.59
C VAL A 413 25.12 16.68 18.77
N LEU A 414 24.42 16.74 19.90
CA LEU A 414 23.45 17.80 20.18
C LEU A 414 24.07 19.21 20.08
N GLU A 415 25.29 19.40 20.58
CA GLU A 415 25.97 20.70 20.58
C GLU A 415 26.38 21.19 19.18
N LYS A 416 26.56 20.27 18.21
CA LYS A 416 27.14 20.58 16.89
C LYS A 416 26.10 20.86 15.80
N TYR A 417 24.87 20.38 15.96
CA TYR A 417 23.88 20.34 14.89
C TYR A 417 22.79 21.40 15.01
N GLU A 418 22.22 21.74 13.86
CA GLU A 418 21.12 22.70 13.79
C GLU A 418 19.88 22.19 14.54
N TYR A 419 19.22 23.10 15.26
CA TYR A 419 18.08 22.77 16.13
C TYR A 419 16.85 22.19 15.38
N ASN A 420 16.76 22.36 14.06
CA ASN A 420 15.70 21.80 13.22
C ASN A 420 15.79 20.28 13.02
N LEU A 421 17.01 19.70 13.11
CA LEU A 421 17.25 18.26 12.96
C LEU A 421 17.21 17.51 14.30
N LEU A 422 17.31 18.21 15.42
CA LEU A 422 17.36 17.57 16.75
C LEU A 422 16.09 16.81 17.16
N PRO A 423 14.85 17.19 16.78
CA PRO A 423 13.66 16.44 17.16
C PRO A 423 13.71 14.96 16.73
N SER A 424 14.26 14.64 15.55
CA SER A 424 14.42 13.26 15.10
C SER A 424 15.48 12.52 15.90
N LEU A 425 16.60 13.17 16.21
CA LEU A 425 17.66 12.58 17.03
C LEU A 425 17.18 12.22 18.44
N PHE A 426 16.46 13.12 19.10
CA PHE A 426 15.86 12.85 20.41
C PHE A 426 14.91 11.64 20.35
N LEU A 427 14.10 11.54 19.28
CA LEU A 427 13.16 10.43 19.10
C LEU A 427 13.89 9.11 18.83
N GLN A 428 14.86 9.09 17.92
CA GLN A 428 15.66 7.90 17.58
C GLN A 428 16.47 7.41 18.78
N TYR A 429 17.09 8.33 19.52
CA TYR A 429 17.85 7.99 20.72
C TYR A 429 16.96 7.44 21.84
N PHE A 430 15.78 8.03 22.05
CA PHE A 430 14.78 7.48 22.97
C PHE A 430 14.37 6.06 22.57
N GLN A 431 14.09 5.82 21.28
CA GLN A 431 13.77 4.48 20.77
C GLN A 431 14.92 3.49 21.02
N PHE A 432 16.16 3.89 20.78
CA PHE A 432 17.34 3.09 21.11
C PHE A 432 17.37 2.72 22.60
N LEU A 433 17.21 3.68 23.51
CA LEU A 433 17.19 3.43 24.95
C LEU A 433 16.10 2.43 25.36
N THR A 434 14.92 2.51 24.75
CA THR A 434 13.84 1.53 25.01
C THR A 434 14.17 0.12 24.52
N ARG A 435 15.00 -0.03 23.48
CA ARG A 435 15.45 -1.35 22.99
C ARG A 435 16.51 -1.96 23.90
N ILE A 436 17.37 -1.15 24.50
CA ILE A 436 18.44 -1.64 25.39
C ILE A 436 18.03 -1.76 26.87
N ILE A 437 16.89 -1.21 27.30
CA ILE A 437 16.44 -1.24 28.71
C ILE A 437 16.37 -2.65 29.32
N ASN A 438 16.10 -3.65 28.47
CA ASN A 438 16.00 -5.06 28.87
C ASN A 438 17.30 -5.85 28.59
N ASN A 439 18.39 -5.18 28.22
CA ASN A 439 19.69 -5.80 28.00
C ASN A 439 20.28 -6.25 29.34
N LYS A 440 20.69 -7.52 29.45
CA LYS A 440 21.24 -8.12 30.66
C LYS A 440 22.61 -7.56 31.05
N ASN A 441 23.31 -6.90 30.12
CA ASN A 441 24.67 -6.38 30.33
C ASN A 441 24.68 -4.96 30.95
N ILE A 442 23.50 -4.37 31.17
CA ILE A 442 23.33 -3.02 31.74
C ILE A 442 22.25 -3.07 32.83
N VAL A 443 22.41 -2.29 33.88
CA VAL A 443 21.38 -2.18 34.92
C VAL A 443 20.22 -1.36 34.37
N ALA A 444 19.02 -1.94 34.27
CA ALA A 444 17.84 -1.27 33.70
C ALA A 444 17.53 0.10 34.33
N ASN A 445 17.85 0.29 35.62
CA ASN A 445 17.66 1.59 36.28
C ASN A 445 18.59 2.69 35.74
N GLU A 446 19.80 2.37 35.28
CA GLU A 446 20.71 3.35 34.67
C GLU A 446 20.12 3.89 33.35
N ILE A 447 19.60 2.99 32.51
CA ILE A 447 18.92 3.37 31.27
C ILE A 447 17.65 4.19 31.56
N ARG A 448 16.91 3.87 32.64
CA ARG A 448 15.77 4.69 33.07
C ARG A 448 16.17 6.09 33.49
N TYR A 449 17.29 6.25 34.22
CA TYR A 449 17.82 7.57 34.55
C TYR A 449 18.19 8.35 33.30
N GLU A 450 18.77 7.67 32.30
CA GLU A 450 19.11 8.28 31.03
C GLU A 450 17.86 8.76 30.26
N ILE A 451 16.84 7.92 30.17
CA ILE A 451 15.56 8.29 29.57
C ILE A 451 14.96 9.53 30.25
N ILE A 452 15.03 9.60 31.58
CA ILE A 452 14.56 10.77 32.35
C ILE A 452 15.40 12.00 32.02
N ARG A 453 16.74 11.86 31.96
CA ARG A 453 17.67 12.95 31.60
C ARG A 453 17.34 13.52 30.23
N VAL A 454 17.23 12.66 29.21
CA VAL A 454 16.92 13.05 27.83
C VAL A 454 15.60 13.79 27.74
N ARG A 455 14.57 13.34 28.48
CA ARG A 455 13.28 14.04 28.54
C ARG A 455 13.42 15.42 29.18
N CYS A 456 14.11 15.55 30.31
CA CYS A 456 14.32 16.85 30.95
C CYS A 456 15.14 17.79 30.05
N LEU A 457 16.20 17.28 29.42
CA LEU A 457 17.04 18.04 28.49
C LEU A 457 16.23 18.61 27.31
N TRP A 458 15.31 17.81 26.77
CA TRP A 458 14.38 18.28 25.75
C TRP A 458 13.49 19.41 26.26
N THR A 459 12.74 19.19 27.34
CA THR A 459 11.74 20.14 27.85
C THR A 459 12.38 21.44 28.34
N ASP A 460 13.50 21.35 29.06
CA ASP A 460 14.10 22.49 29.75
C ASP A 460 14.99 23.33 28.82
N GLU A 461 15.61 22.72 27.80
CA GLU A 461 16.61 23.39 26.98
C GLU A 461 16.30 23.40 25.47
N TYR A 462 16.02 22.24 24.87
CA TYR A 462 16.05 22.09 23.41
C TYR A 462 14.70 22.35 22.72
N TYR A 463 13.57 22.18 23.39
CA TYR A 463 12.25 22.39 22.81
C TYR A 463 12.11 23.82 22.24
N ARG A 464 12.38 24.84 23.05
CA ARG A 464 12.24 26.25 22.62
C ARG A 464 13.24 26.64 21.53
N LYS A 465 14.46 26.11 21.60
CA LYS A 465 15.49 26.33 20.56
C LYS A 465 15.06 25.73 19.23
N SER A 466 14.52 24.51 19.25
CA SER A 466 14.00 23.80 18.07
C SER A 466 12.82 24.52 17.45
N VAL A 467 11.85 24.98 18.26
CA VAL A 467 10.71 25.78 17.76
C VAL A 467 11.18 27.12 17.19
N GLY A 468 12.17 27.75 17.82
CA GLY A 468 12.67 29.08 17.43
C GLY A 468 13.36 29.13 16.05
N VAL A 469 13.88 28.01 15.56
CA VAL A 469 14.50 27.94 14.22
C VAL A 469 13.53 27.53 13.11
N LEU A 470 12.29 27.17 13.45
CA LEU A 470 11.29 26.84 12.45
C LEU A 470 10.93 28.07 11.61
N THR A 471 10.88 27.89 10.29
CA THR A 471 10.46 28.97 9.39
C THR A 471 8.96 29.19 9.53
N SER A 472 8.57 30.37 10.02
CA SER A 472 7.16 30.75 10.07
C SER A 472 6.73 31.39 8.75
N PHE A 473 5.84 30.73 8.02
CA PHE A 473 5.11 31.37 6.92
C PHE A 473 3.94 32.15 7.51
N LYS A 474 3.92 33.47 7.27
CA LYS A 474 2.83 34.34 7.74
C LYS A 474 2.07 34.87 6.54
N GLN A 475 0.79 34.55 6.48
CA GLN A 475 -0.13 35.12 5.52
C GLN A 475 -1.12 36.01 6.28
N LYS A 476 -1.33 37.24 5.78
CA LYS A 476 -2.37 38.12 6.28
C LYS A 476 -3.57 38.05 5.35
N MET A 477 -4.73 37.77 5.91
CA MET A 477 -6.01 37.80 5.22
C MET A 477 -6.93 38.80 5.93
N THR A 478 -7.73 39.54 5.15
CA THR A 478 -8.80 40.39 5.67
C THR A 478 -10.13 39.72 5.37
N VAL A 479 -10.94 39.49 6.41
CA VAL A 479 -12.29 38.93 6.30
C VAL A 479 -13.26 40.01 6.73
N SER A 480 -14.38 40.19 6.02
CA SER A 480 -15.38 41.19 6.39
C SER A 480 -16.16 40.75 7.63
N ASP A 481 -16.62 41.71 8.44
CA ASP A 481 -17.47 41.44 9.60
C ASP A 481 -18.77 40.72 9.21
N GLU A 482 -19.30 40.99 8.01
CA GLU A 482 -20.47 40.30 7.47
C GLU A 482 -20.19 38.81 7.21
N ALA A 483 -19.01 38.47 6.69
CA ALA A 483 -18.62 37.07 6.49
C ALA A 483 -18.43 36.35 7.83
N ILE A 484 -17.82 37.01 8.83
CA ILE A 484 -17.68 36.46 10.19
C ILE A 484 -19.06 36.24 10.81
N LYS A 485 -19.98 37.19 10.69
CA LYS A 485 -21.35 37.05 11.21
C LYS A 485 -22.06 35.87 10.56
N LYS A 486 -22.05 35.79 9.23
CA LYS A 486 -22.66 34.68 8.47
C LYS A 486 -22.07 33.32 8.86
N HIS A 487 -20.75 33.26 9.07
CA HIS A 487 -20.07 32.06 9.54
C HIS A 487 -20.55 31.61 10.93
N ASN A 488 -20.62 32.54 11.88
CA ASN A 488 -21.11 32.25 13.23
C ASN A 488 -22.58 31.81 13.23
N ASP A 489 -23.43 32.47 12.44
CA ASP A 489 -24.84 32.08 12.27
C ASP A 489 -24.94 30.66 11.69
N GLN A 490 -24.12 30.30 10.70
CA GLN A 490 -24.08 28.96 10.12
C GLN A 490 -23.66 27.88 11.12
N ILE A 491 -22.64 28.13 11.94
CA ILE A 491 -22.20 27.18 12.97
C ILE A 491 -23.32 26.95 14.00
N ILE A 492 -23.99 28.01 14.44
CA ILE A 492 -25.04 27.93 15.46
C ILE A 492 -26.31 27.27 14.91
N ASP A 493 -26.74 27.63 13.70
CA ASP A 493 -28.00 27.16 13.12
C ASP A 493 -27.88 25.78 12.48
N LYS A 494 -26.71 25.45 11.92
CA LYS A 494 -26.45 24.20 11.17
C LYS A 494 -25.19 23.47 11.68
N PRO A 495 -25.11 23.13 12.98
CA PRO A 495 -23.90 22.57 13.57
C PRO A 495 -23.52 21.19 12.97
N ILE A 496 -24.51 20.37 12.58
CA ILE A 496 -24.25 19.06 11.92
C ILE A 496 -23.59 19.26 10.54
N GLY A 497 -24.05 20.25 9.77
CA GLY A 497 -23.46 20.58 8.46
C GLY A 497 -22.05 21.13 8.58
N PHE A 498 -21.78 21.91 9.63
CA PHE A 498 -20.42 22.33 9.98
C PHE A 498 -19.52 21.12 10.26
N ALA A 499 -19.96 20.18 11.12
CA ALA A 499 -19.22 18.96 11.42
C ALA A 499 -18.92 18.13 10.15
N ALA A 500 -19.90 17.96 9.26
CA ALA A 500 -19.73 17.22 8.00
C ALA A 500 -18.67 17.84 7.09
N ASN A 501 -18.57 19.18 7.07
CA ASN A 501 -17.62 19.90 6.24
C ASN A 501 -16.18 19.79 6.76
N ILE A 502 -15.96 19.76 8.07
CA ILE A 502 -14.60 19.64 8.66
C ILE A 502 -13.89 18.35 8.21
N PHE A 503 -14.63 17.27 8.06
CA PHE A 503 -14.11 15.96 7.67
C PHE A 503 -14.49 15.55 6.25
N ASN A 504 -15.06 16.46 5.44
CA ASN A 504 -15.48 16.15 4.07
C ASN A 504 -16.34 14.89 3.96
N LEU A 505 -17.31 14.67 4.87
CA LEU A 505 -17.97 13.36 5.03
C LEU A 505 -18.88 12.91 3.87
N SER A 506 -19.13 13.75 2.86
CA SER A 506 -19.85 13.32 1.65
C SER A 506 -18.93 12.64 0.64
N LYS A 507 -19.39 11.60 -0.06
CA LYS A 507 -18.57 10.84 -1.04
C LYS A 507 -17.85 11.77 -2.03
N GLY A 508 -18.55 12.77 -2.58
CA GLY A 508 -17.96 13.74 -3.50
C GLY A 508 -16.81 14.55 -2.87
N LYS A 509 -17.01 15.08 -1.65
CA LYS A 509 -15.96 15.85 -0.95
C LYS A 509 -14.80 14.97 -0.49
N MET A 510 -15.06 13.72 -0.11
CA MET A 510 -14.00 12.76 0.20
C MET A 510 -13.13 12.52 -1.03
N ILE A 511 -13.74 12.27 -2.20
CA ILE A 511 -13.01 12.09 -3.46
C ILE A 511 -12.18 13.33 -3.79
N GLU A 512 -12.75 14.54 -3.73
CA GLU A 512 -12.02 15.79 -3.97
C GLU A 512 -10.81 15.97 -3.02
N GLY A 513 -11.01 15.67 -1.72
CA GLY A 513 -9.95 15.69 -0.73
C GLY A 513 -8.84 14.67 -1.04
N MET A 514 -9.22 13.45 -1.40
CA MET A 514 -8.28 12.39 -1.78
C MET A 514 -7.54 12.70 -3.08
N GLN A 515 -8.19 13.34 -4.07
CA GLN A 515 -7.54 13.83 -5.28
C GLN A 515 -6.49 14.89 -4.97
N THR A 516 -6.79 15.82 -4.06
CA THR A 516 -5.83 16.82 -3.59
C THR A 516 -4.60 16.17 -2.96
N ILE A 517 -4.80 15.13 -2.12
CA ILE A 517 -3.70 14.36 -1.50
C ILE A 517 -2.89 13.60 -2.57
N SER A 518 -3.58 12.90 -3.47
CA SER A 518 -3.02 12.16 -4.60
C SER A 518 -2.12 13.03 -5.50
N ASN A 519 -2.49 14.29 -5.69
CA ASN A 519 -1.73 15.24 -6.51
C ASN A 519 -0.51 15.82 -5.78
N ASN A 520 -0.34 15.55 -4.49
CA ASN A 520 0.75 16.05 -3.65
C ASN A 520 1.49 14.91 -2.93
N PRO A 521 2.11 13.96 -3.67
CA PRO A 521 2.70 12.73 -3.10
C PRO A 521 3.73 13.00 -2.01
N PHE A 522 4.57 14.03 -2.17
CA PHE A 522 5.58 14.39 -1.17
C PHE A 522 4.95 14.78 0.17
N SER A 523 3.85 15.53 0.17
CA SER A 523 3.17 15.90 1.43
C SER A 523 2.52 14.69 2.10
N ALA A 524 2.08 13.71 1.30
CA ALA A 524 1.40 12.52 1.80
C ALA A 524 2.39 11.49 2.38
N LEU A 525 3.52 11.28 1.70
CA LEU A 525 4.47 10.21 1.99
C LEU A 525 5.62 10.62 2.90
N CYS A 526 5.96 11.91 2.99
CA CYS A 526 7.05 12.35 3.86
C CYS A 526 6.73 12.10 5.34
N SER A 527 7.71 11.57 6.07
CA SER A 527 7.63 11.42 7.53
C SER A 527 7.54 12.79 8.18
N ASN A 528 6.70 12.91 9.21
CA ASN A 528 6.51 14.15 9.96
C ASN A 528 6.77 13.89 11.44
N ILE A 529 7.40 14.86 12.10
CA ILE A 529 7.65 14.84 13.54
C ILE A 529 6.93 16.02 14.14
N ILE A 530 6.11 15.75 15.16
CA ILE A 530 5.48 16.79 15.97
C ILE A 530 6.49 17.21 17.03
N VAL A 531 6.92 18.47 16.97
CA VAL A 531 7.79 19.11 17.97
C VAL A 531 6.92 19.55 19.15
N ALA A 532 6.72 18.67 20.14
CA ALA A 532 5.92 18.96 21.33
C ALA A 532 6.79 19.31 22.55
N GLU A 533 6.23 20.07 23.50
CA GLU A 533 6.95 20.55 24.70
C GLU A 533 7.37 19.41 25.64
N ASP A 534 6.55 18.37 25.73
CA ASP A 534 6.81 17.20 26.55
C ASP A 534 7.86 16.28 25.95
N PHE A 535 7.74 15.95 24.67
CA PHE A 535 8.77 15.24 23.88
C PHE A 535 8.44 15.24 22.37
N PRO A 536 9.43 15.16 21.45
CA PRO A 536 9.15 14.92 20.04
C PRO A 536 8.40 13.61 19.85
N LYS A 537 7.46 13.58 18.89
CA LYS A 537 6.69 12.37 18.60
C LYS A 537 6.49 12.19 17.09
N PRO A 538 6.45 10.94 16.60
CA PRO A 538 6.08 10.70 15.21
C PRO A 538 4.63 11.11 15.02
N ASP A 539 4.33 11.64 13.84
CA ASP A 539 2.96 11.95 13.45
C ASP A 539 2.33 10.71 12.82
N ASP A 540 2.11 9.65 13.60
CA ASP A 540 1.57 8.39 13.12
C ASP A 540 0.13 8.14 13.57
N LEU A 541 -0.59 7.35 12.78
CA LEU A 541 -1.93 6.89 13.13
C LEU A 541 -1.83 5.64 14.02
N ILE A 542 -2.67 5.60 15.04
CA ILE A 542 -2.87 4.44 15.90
C ILE A 542 -4.15 3.73 15.43
N LEU A 543 -4.00 2.59 14.76
CA LEU A 543 -5.11 1.81 14.20
C LEU A 543 -5.21 0.41 14.84
N ASP A 544 -5.22 0.35 16.18
CA ASP A 544 -5.38 -0.93 16.89
C ASP A 544 -6.87 -1.38 16.96
N ASN A 545 -7.15 -2.49 17.64
CA ASN A 545 -8.50 -3.06 17.74
C ASN A 545 -9.48 -2.24 18.59
N ASP A 546 -9.01 -1.27 19.37
CA ASP A 546 -9.85 -0.41 20.20
C ASP A 546 -10.32 0.85 19.42
N HIS A 547 -9.72 1.16 18.26
CA HIS A 547 -10.01 2.33 17.41
C HIS A 547 -11.11 2.07 16.36
N ASN A 548 -12.27 1.58 16.79
CA ASN A 548 -13.34 1.15 15.87
C ASN A 548 -13.91 2.26 14.97
N VAL A 549 -13.91 3.51 15.43
CA VAL A 549 -14.45 4.64 14.63
C VAL A 549 -13.49 5.05 13.51
N ASP A 550 -12.18 5.06 13.78
CA ASP A 550 -11.16 5.36 12.77
C ASP A 550 -11.15 4.28 11.68
N LYS A 551 -11.34 3.00 12.06
CA LYS A 551 -11.48 1.88 11.13
C LYS A 551 -12.71 1.99 10.23
N ILE A 552 -13.85 2.44 10.75
CA ILE A 552 -15.03 2.71 9.92
C ILE A 552 -14.71 3.74 8.85
N TYR A 553 -13.99 4.82 9.22
CA TYR A 553 -13.64 5.84 8.24
C TYR A 553 -12.60 5.33 7.23
N GLU A 554 -11.62 4.55 7.69
CA GLU A 554 -10.67 3.86 6.82
C GLU A 554 -11.36 2.92 5.82
N GLU A 555 -12.39 2.19 6.25
CA GLU A 555 -13.19 1.31 5.39
C GLU A 555 -13.92 2.10 4.30
N ILE A 556 -14.50 3.25 4.64
CA ILE A 556 -15.13 4.15 3.64
C ILE A 556 -14.10 4.64 2.63
N ILE A 557 -12.89 5.03 3.09
CA ILE A 557 -11.80 5.44 2.20
C ILE A 557 -11.41 4.28 1.27
N ARG A 558 -11.30 3.06 1.79
CA ARG A 558 -10.98 1.87 0.99
C ARG A 558 -12.03 1.61 -0.07
N LYS A 559 -13.32 1.66 0.27
CA LYS A 559 -14.43 1.56 -0.70
C LYS A 559 -14.32 2.63 -1.80
N ILE A 560 -13.95 3.86 -1.44
CA ILE A 560 -13.72 4.93 -2.43
C ILE A 560 -12.52 4.63 -3.32
N ILE A 561 -11.42 4.09 -2.78
CA ILE A 561 -10.28 3.66 -3.59
C ILE A 561 -10.74 2.61 -4.60
N ASP A 562 -11.42 1.57 -4.14
CA ASP A 562 -11.87 0.46 -5.00
C ASP A 562 -12.83 0.95 -6.11
N ASP A 563 -13.80 1.80 -5.76
CA ASP A 563 -14.82 2.34 -6.68
C ASP A 563 -14.29 3.44 -7.62
N ASN A 564 -13.26 4.18 -7.21
CA ASN A 564 -12.85 5.44 -7.83
C ASN A 564 -11.33 5.57 -8.04
N TYR A 565 -10.58 4.47 -8.06
CA TYR A 565 -9.12 4.50 -8.22
C TYR A 565 -8.67 5.32 -9.43
N HIS A 566 -9.43 5.27 -10.54
CA HIS A 566 -9.15 6.02 -11.77
C HIS A 566 -9.13 7.53 -11.56
N LYS A 567 -9.73 8.04 -10.49
CA LYS A 567 -9.74 9.48 -10.15
C LYS A 567 -8.45 9.97 -9.51
N PHE A 568 -7.63 9.07 -9.00
CA PHE A 568 -6.41 9.41 -8.26
C PHE A 568 -5.18 9.22 -9.14
N LEU A 569 -4.41 10.30 -9.34
CA LEU A 569 -3.14 10.27 -10.06
C LEU A 569 -2.12 9.32 -9.42
N ASN A 570 -2.08 9.30 -8.09
CA ASN A 570 -1.30 8.37 -7.29
C ASN A 570 -2.26 7.68 -6.32
N VAL A 571 -2.47 6.38 -6.50
CA VAL A 571 -3.32 5.57 -5.62
C VAL A 571 -2.48 5.18 -4.40
N PHE A 572 -2.78 5.76 -3.25
CA PHE A 572 -2.15 5.41 -1.97
C PHE A 572 -2.98 4.40 -1.17
N SER A 573 -2.36 3.77 -0.18
CA SER A 573 -3.08 2.94 0.79
C SER A 573 -4.02 3.79 1.67
N SER A 574 -5.05 3.15 2.22
CA SER A 574 -6.10 3.83 2.99
C SER A 574 -5.59 4.58 4.22
N ASP A 575 -4.53 4.10 4.86
CA ASP A 575 -3.87 4.73 6.01
C ASP A 575 -3.18 6.06 5.65
N VAL A 576 -2.54 6.14 4.46
CA VAL A 576 -1.91 7.37 3.97
C VAL A 576 -2.94 8.47 3.72
N TYR A 577 -4.08 8.11 3.11
CA TYR A 577 -5.19 9.04 2.92
C TYR A 577 -5.81 9.47 4.25
N LEU A 578 -6.13 8.53 5.14
CA LEU A 578 -6.73 8.83 6.45
C LEU A 578 -5.86 9.79 7.26
N LYS A 579 -4.54 9.54 7.30
CA LYS A 579 -3.55 10.37 7.99
C LYS A 579 -3.54 11.80 7.45
N SER A 580 -3.52 11.93 6.12
CA SER A 580 -3.52 13.22 5.44
C SER A 580 -4.84 13.98 5.63
N ILE A 581 -5.98 13.28 5.59
CA ILE A 581 -7.30 13.86 5.87
C ILE A 581 -7.34 14.40 7.29
N TYR A 582 -6.93 13.62 8.29
CA TYR A 582 -6.93 14.05 9.69
C TYR A 582 -6.05 15.27 9.96
N ARG A 583 -4.88 15.37 9.32
CA ARG A 583 -4.03 16.57 9.39
C ARG A 583 -4.76 17.80 8.85
N THR A 584 -5.34 17.67 7.66
CA THR A 584 -6.09 18.75 7.01
C THR A 584 -7.31 19.16 7.83
N SER A 585 -8.07 18.19 8.37
CA SER A 585 -9.21 18.46 9.25
C SER A 585 -8.81 19.17 10.53
N LYS A 586 -7.69 18.80 11.17
CA LYS A 586 -7.18 19.54 12.36
C LYS A 586 -6.79 20.97 12.03
N ALA A 587 -6.14 21.19 10.88
CA ALA A 587 -5.74 22.53 10.43
C ALA A 587 -6.97 23.40 10.11
N LEU A 588 -7.92 22.84 9.34
CA LEU A 588 -9.19 23.49 9.01
C LEU A 588 -9.96 23.83 10.28
N LEU A 589 -10.13 22.88 11.19
CA LEU A 589 -10.84 23.10 12.45
C LEU A 589 -10.23 24.24 13.27
N ARG A 590 -8.90 24.33 13.36
CA ARG A 590 -8.24 25.47 14.04
C ARG A 590 -8.59 26.81 13.39
N ALA A 591 -8.59 26.88 12.07
CA ALA A 591 -8.97 28.09 11.35
C ALA A 591 -10.46 28.45 11.57
N GLU A 592 -11.35 27.47 11.47
CA GLU A 592 -12.79 27.68 11.61
C GLU A 592 -13.21 28.13 13.02
N ILE A 593 -12.59 27.54 14.05
CA ILE A 593 -12.85 27.90 15.46
C ILE A 593 -12.26 29.28 15.81
N TYR A 594 -11.19 29.70 15.15
CA TYR A 594 -10.65 31.05 15.33
C TYR A 594 -11.69 32.12 14.95
N PHE A 595 -12.46 31.91 13.89
CA PHE A 595 -13.54 32.81 13.45
C PHE A 595 -14.85 32.66 14.25
N PHE A 596 -14.93 31.68 15.16
CA PHE A 596 -16.11 31.46 15.99
C PHE A 596 -16.11 32.37 17.23
N THR A 597 -16.72 33.55 17.10
CA THR A 597 -16.76 34.62 18.11
C THR A 597 -18.04 34.67 18.92
N ASN A 598 -19.16 34.12 18.43
CA ASN A 598 -20.47 34.12 19.10
C ASN A 598 -20.64 32.98 20.14
N HIS A 599 -19.54 32.42 20.65
CA HIS A 599 -19.54 31.30 21.59
C HIS A 599 -20.15 31.65 22.97
N GLU A 600 -20.23 32.93 23.34
CA GLU A 600 -20.94 33.39 24.54
C GLU A 600 -22.43 33.01 24.51
N ILE A 601 -23.08 33.10 23.34
CA ILE A 601 -24.50 32.76 23.17
C ILE A 601 -24.73 31.29 23.50
N ILE A 602 -23.85 30.41 23.01
CA ILE A 602 -23.90 28.98 23.29
C ILE A 602 -23.68 28.72 24.79
N TYR A 603 -22.69 29.38 25.40
CA TYR A 603 -22.40 29.22 26.83
C TYR A 603 -23.61 29.59 27.70
N LYS A 604 -24.25 30.74 27.44
CA LYS A 604 -25.45 31.16 28.17
C LYS A 604 -26.57 30.15 28.04
N ASN A 605 -26.85 29.69 26.83
CA ASN A 605 -27.88 28.68 26.58
C ASN A 605 -27.60 27.35 27.33
N ILE A 606 -26.34 26.91 27.35
CA ILE A 606 -25.93 25.72 28.10
C ILE A 606 -26.11 25.96 29.59
N LYS A 607 -25.68 27.11 30.11
CA LYS A 607 -25.81 27.44 31.53
C LYS A 607 -27.27 27.48 31.98
N ASP A 608 -28.14 28.11 31.20
CA ASP A 608 -29.57 28.24 31.50
C ASP A 608 -30.28 26.87 31.51
N LYS A 609 -29.93 25.97 30.58
CA LYS A 609 -30.48 24.61 30.52
C LYS A 609 -29.98 23.66 31.61
N ASN A 610 -28.94 24.04 32.34
CA ASN A 610 -28.26 23.22 33.33
C ASN A 610 -28.17 24.00 34.66
N SER A 611 -29.24 24.73 35.01
CA SER A 611 -29.35 25.62 36.18
C SER A 611 -29.18 24.92 37.53
N GLU A 612 -29.31 23.59 37.55
CA GLU A 612 -29.07 22.73 38.70
C GLU A 612 -27.58 22.62 39.07
N TYR A 613 -26.67 23.00 38.16
CA TYR A 613 -25.23 23.01 38.39
C TYR A 613 -24.71 24.44 38.61
N ASN A 614 -23.78 24.58 39.57
CA ASN A 614 -23.11 25.85 39.83
C ASN A 614 -21.98 26.12 38.83
N LEU A 615 -22.35 26.49 37.59
CA LEU A 615 -21.38 26.81 36.54
C LEU A 615 -20.82 28.24 36.69
N LEU A 616 -19.55 28.42 36.35
CA LEU A 616 -18.87 29.72 36.38
C LEU A 616 -19.57 30.76 35.48
N SER A 617 -19.29 32.04 35.70
CA SER A 617 -19.69 33.09 34.74
C SER A 617 -18.92 32.92 33.43
N PHE A 618 -19.50 33.40 32.33
CA PHE A 618 -18.77 33.47 31.07
C PHE A 618 -17.52 34.35 31.23
N SER A 619 -16.43 33.96 30.55
CA SER A 619 -15.20 34.74 30.44
C SER A 619 -14.73 34.70 28.99
N SER A 620 -14.38 35.86 28.43
CA SER A 620 -13.72 35.96 27.12
C SER A 620 -12.29 35.41 27.12
N ASN A 621 -11.71 35.23 28.31
CA ASN A 621 -10.43 34.56 28.53
C ASN A 621 -10.68 33.37 29.46
N PRO A 622 -11.15 32.22 28.94
CA PRO A 622 -11.51 31.08 29.76
C PRO A 622 -10.29 30.52 30.49
N THR A 623 -10.50 30.07 31.73
CA THR A 623 -9.48 29.35 32.50
C THR A 623 -9.69 27.84 32.39
N LEU A 624 -8.73 27.05 32.87
CA LEU A 624 -8.86 25.60 32.94
C LEU A 624 -10.16 25.16 33.64
N ALA A 625 -10.59 25.87 34.69
CA ALA A 625 -11.85 25.60 35.39
C ALA A 625 -13.09 25.84 34.52
N HIS A 626 -13.05 26.83 33.61
CA HIS A 626 -14.15 27.11 32.68
C HIS A 626 -14.32 25.98 31.66
N LEU A 627 -13.21 25.36 31.23
CA LEU A 627 -13.19 24.23 30.31
C LEU A 627 -13.64 22.93 31.02
N THR A 628 -13.00 22.57 32.14
CA THR A 628 -13.19 21.26 32.78
C THR A 628 -14.58 21.06 33.37
N GLN A 629 -15.28 22.14 33.76
CA GLN A 629 -16.70 22.05 34.19
C GLN A 629 -17.64 21.54 33.07
N LEU A 630 -17.26 21.69 31.80
CA LEU A 630 -18.08 21.28 30.66
C LEU A 630 -17.97 19.78 30.36
N PHE A 631 -16.88 19.12 30.76
CA PHE A 631 -16.68 17.70 30.45
C PHE A 631 -17.76 16.81 31.06
N PRO A 632 -18.08 16.90 32.38
CA PRO A 632 -19.14 16.07 32.96
C PRO A 632 -20.50 16.31 32.29
N LEU A 633 -20.80 17.55 31.90
CA LEU A 633 -22.03 17.87 31.17
C LEU A 633 -22.09 17.15 29.83
N LEU A 634 -21.01 17.23 29.03
CA LEU A 634 -20.96 16.58 27.72
C LEU A 634 -21.02 15.05 27.85
N GLU A 635 -20.26 14.50 28.80
CA GLU A 635 -20.24 13.06 29.06
C GLU A 635 -21.62 12.53 29.44
N ASN A 636 -22.39 13.27 30.26
CA ASN A 636 -23.76 12.89 30.61
C ASN A 636 -24.70 13.01 29.41
N ARG A 637 -24.64 14.11 28.65
CA ARG A 637 -25.46 14.28 27.43
C ARG A 637 -25.23 13.17 26.40
N ILE A 638 -24.00 12.69 26.26
CA ILE A 638 -23.67 11.54 25.40
C ILE A 638 -24.36 10.27 25.89
N ARG A 639 -24.33 10.00 27.19
CA ARG A 639 -25.00 8.82 27.77
C ARG A 639 -26.52 8.92 27.66
N ASP A 640 -27.10 10.08 27.98
CA ASP A 640 -28.53 10.35 27.83
C ASP A 640 -28.99 10.10 26.40
N TYR A 641 -28.19 10.50 25.40
CA TYR A 641 -28.53 10.26 23.99
C TYR A 641 -28.39 8.77 23.65
N GLY A 642 -27.34 8.13 24.15
CA GLY A 642 -27.14 6.69 24.02
C GLY A 642 -28.34 5.89 24.56
N GLU A 643 -28.88 6.28 25.72
CA GLU A 643 -30.08 5.65 26.30
C GLU A 643 -31.29 5.73 25.37
N ILE A 644 -31.52 6.88 24.73
CA ILE A 644 -32.58 7.03 23.72
C ILE A 644 -32.36 6.07 22.54
N CYS A 645 -31.10 5.84 22.15
CA CYS A 645 -30.73 4.88 21.12
C CYS A 645 -30.72 3.41 21.60
N GLY A 646 -31.14 3.13 22.83
CA GLY A 646 -31.16 1.78 23.40
C GLY A 646 -29.80 1.27 23.88
N ILE A 647 -28.80 2.16 24.02
CA ILE A 647 -27.47 1.82 24.52
C ILE A 647 -27.49 1.89 26.05
N VAL A 648 -27.14 0.78 26.70
CA VAL A 648 -27.11 0.69 28.16
C VAL A 648 -26.02 1.63 28.73
N PRO A 649 -26.36 2.53 29.67
CA PRO A 649 -25.46 3.57 30.18
C PRO A 649 -24.45 3.05 31.21
N VAL A 650 -24.61 1.81 31.68
CA VAL A 650 -23.73 1.13 32.64
C VAL A 650 -22.94 0.00 31.98
N ASN A 651 -21.80 -0.38 32.56
CA ASN A 651 -20.97 -1.45 32.02
C ASN A 651 -21.61 -2.83 32.28
N ILE A 652 -21.85 -3.61 31.21
CA ILE A 652 -22.57 -4.90 31.32
C ILE A 652 -21.61 -6.05 31.72
N LYS A 653 -20.29 -5.84 31.71
CA LYS A 653 -19.31 -6.87 32.11
C LYS A 653 -19.42 -7.17 33.61
N SER A 654 -19.52 -8.46 33.96
CA SER A 654 -19.56 -8.95 35.34
C SER A 654 -18.39 -8.39 36.15
N GLY A 655 -18.70 -7.67 37.24
CA GLY A 655 -17.70 -7.02 38.12
C GLY A 655 -17.49 -5.52 37.87
N ASN A 656 -18.08 -4.91 36.83
CA ASN A 656 -18.01 -3.47 36.57
C ASN A 656 -19.39 -2.79 36.41
N CYS A 657 -20.49 -3.48 36.70
CA CYS A 657 -21.87 -2.97 36.54
C CYS A 657 -22.25 -1.79 37.44
N ASN A 658 -21.39 -1.45 38.40
CA ASN A 658 -21.47 -0.24 39.21
C ASN A 658 -20.84 1.00 38.54
N LYS A 659 -20.20 0.86 37.37
CA LYS A 659 -19.56 1.95 36.63
C LYS A 659 -20.39 2.35 35.42
N LEU A 660 -20.47 3.66 35.18
CA LEU A 660 -20.99 4.19 33.93
C LEU A 660 -20.11 3.76 32.75
N LYS A 661 -20.76 3.54 31.61
CA LYS A 661 -20.09 3.29 30.34
C LYS A 661 -19.31 4.54 29.93
N SER A 662 -18.14 4.33 29.33
CA SER A 662 -17.31 5.46 28.87
C SER A 662 -18.00 6.21 27.73
N PRO A 663 -17.91 7.55 27.67
CA PRO A 663 -18.48 8.34 26.58
C PRO A 663 -17.99 7.88 25.22
N THR A 664 -16.69 7.54 25.10
CA THR A 664 -16.09 6.98 23.89
C THR A 664 -16.84 5.72 23.43
N SER A 665 -17.10 4.78 24.34
CA SER A 665 -17.79 3.53 23.99
C SER A 665 -19.23 3.76 23.54
N VAL A 666 -19.94 4.72 24.14
CA VAL A 666 -21.30 5.09 23.72
C VAL A 666 -21.27 5.74 22.33
N LEU A 667 -20.37 6.70 22.09
CA LEU A 667 -20.21 7.34 20.78
C LEU A 667 -19.85 6.33 19.69
N THR A 668 -18.91 5.43 19.96
CA THR A 668 -18.53 4.37 19.01
C THR A 668 -19.73 3.53 18.61
N GLU A 669 -20.57 3.13 19.57
CA GLU A 669 -21.76 2.32 19.28
C GLU A 669 -22.81 3.10 18.49
N ILE A 670 -23.05 4.38 18.81
CA ILE A 670 -23.93 5.26 18.01
C ILE A 670 -23.43 5.36 16.57
N ILE A 671 -22.16 5.72 16.38
CA ILE A 671 -21.55 5.90 15.05
C ILE A 671 -21.60 4.58 14.26
N THR A 672 -21.26 3.46 14.90
CA THR A 672 -21.29 2.14 14.27
C THR A 672 -22.70 1.76 13.85
N ASN A 673 -23.71 2.01 14.68
CA ASN A 673 -25.10 1.70 14.36
C ASN A 673 -25.62 2.56 13.21
N ILE A 674 -25.27 3.84 13.16
CA ILE A 674 -25.62 4.72 12.03
C ILE A 674 -24.93 4.21 10.76
N TYR A 675 -23.63 3.97 10.81
CA TYR A 675 -22.84 3.48 9.67
C TYR A 675 -23.40 2.18 9.10
N LYS A 676 -23.74 1.20 9.96
CA LYS A 676 -24.34 -0.08 9.52
C LYS A 676 -25.67 0.08 8.77
N VAL A 677 -26.39 1.17 9.00
CA VAL A 677 -27.69 1.45 8.37
C VAL A 677 -27.52 2.31 7.11
N THR A 678 -26.64 3.31 7.14
CA THR A 678 -26.51 4.31 6.05
C THR A 678 -25.37 4.03 5.09
N ASP A 679 -24.41 3.18 5.46
CA ASP A 679 -23.12 2.97 4.80
C ASP A 679 -22.33 4.28 4.58
N ASP A 680 -22.58 5.29 5.43
CA ASP A 680 -21.90 6.59 5.42
C ASP A 680 -21.75 7.16 6.84
N LEU A 681 -20.88 8.18 6.98
CA LEU A 681 -20.73 8.94 8.22
C LEU A 681 -21.45 10.30 8.19
N ILE A 682 -22.08 10.69 7.08
CA ILE A 682 -22.76 11.98 6.96
C ILE A 682 -23.84 12.10 8.04
N ASN A 683 -24.62 11.03 8.23
CA ASN A 683 -25.67 11.01 9.23
C ASN A 683 -25.16 10.93 10.67
N ALA A 684 -23.87 10.64 10.88
CA ALA A 684 -23.19 10.61 12.17
C ALA A 684 -22.19 11.78 12.35
N SER A 685 -22.25 12.82 11.51
CA SER A 685 -21.21 13.87 11.44
C SER A 685 -20.90 14.54 12.78
N ASP A 686 -21.92 14.88 13.55
CA ASP A 686 -21.78 15.47 14.90
C ASP A 686 -21.16 14.49 15.91
N PHE A 687 -21.59 13.23 15.95
CA PHE A 687 -21.02 12.22 16.83
C PHE A 687 -19.57 11.93 16.48
N PHE A 688 -19.25 11.84 15.19
CA PHE A 688 -17.89 11.71 14.70
C PHE A 688 -17.04 12.92 15.08
N PHE A 689 -17.58 14.14 14.95
CA PHE A 689 -16.93 15.37 15.40
C PHE A 689 -16.65 15.36 16.90
N ILE A 690 -17.64 15.00 17.73
CA ILE A 690 -17.49 14.91 19.19
C ILE A 690 -16.43 13.86 19.54
N TYR A 691 -16.49 12.67 18.92
CA TYR A 691 -15.47 11.62 19.09
C TYR A 691 -14.09 12.17 18.75
N PHE A 692 -13.88 12.66 17.53
CA PHE A 692 -12.59 13.12 17.04
C PHE A 692 -12.00 14.26 17.89
N CYS A 693 -12.83 15.24 18.27
CA CYS A 693 -12.35 16.38 19.04
C CYS A 693 -12.09 16.06 20.50
N MET A 694 -13.00 15.32 21.15
CA MET A 694 -12.96 15.18 22.61
C MET A 694 -12.24 13.92 23.07
N TYR A 695 -12.33 12.81 22.33
CA TYR A 695 -11.98 11.47 22.84
C TYR A 695 -11.08 10.64 21.92
N GLY A 696 -11.00 10.94 20.63
CA GLY A 696 -10.23 10.16 19.65
C GLY A 696 -8.73 10.43 19.77
N GLU A 697 -7.93 9.38 19.94
CA GLU A 697 -6.46 9.50 20.07
C GLU A 697 -5.80 10.03 18.79
N ASN A 698 -6.29 9.61 17.63
CA ASN A 698 -5.89 10.14 16.32
C ASN A 698 -6.43 11.56 16.06
N GLY A 699 -7.35 12.04 16.89
CA GLY A 699 -8.01 13.33 16.80
C GLY A 699 -7.30 14.43 17.61
N LEU A 700 -8.09 15.28 18.27
CA LEU A 700 -7.56 16.31 19.18
C LEU A 700 -7.45 15.80 20.63
N ASN A 701 -8.23 14.78 20.99
CA ASN A 701 -8.26 14.16 22.33
C ASN A 701 -8.32 15.17 23.50
N ILE A 702 -9.08 16.25 23.33
CA ILE A 702 -9.07 17.41 24.25
C ILE A 702 -9.32 16.99 25.69
N ARG A 703 -10.28 16.09 25.93
CA ARG A 703 -10.62 15.66 27.29
C ARG A 703 -9.44 14.99 27.98
N ASN A 704 -8.76 14.08 27.30
CA ASN A 704 -7.65 13.33 27.89
C ASN A 704 -6.41 14.22 28.07
N GLU A 705 -6.03 14.97 27.02
CA GLU A 705 -4.87 15.86 27.05
C GLU A 705 -5.02 16.95 28.12
N CYS A 706 -6.23 17.50 28.27
CA CYS A 706 -6.56 18.47 29.32
C CYS A 706 -6.45 17.89 30.73
N ILE A 707 -6.98 16.69 30.98
CA ILE A 707 -6.95 16.05 32.31
C ILE A 707 -5.51 15.66 32.70
N HIS A 708 -4.69 15.29 31.72
CA HIS A 708 -3.27 15.00 31.94
C HIS A 708 -2.37 16.24 31.93
N GLY A 709 -2.94 17.44 31.81
CA GLY A 709 -2.21 18.71 31.89
C GLY A 709 -1.28 18.99 30.70
N LYS A 710 -1.40 18.24 29.60
CA LYS A 710 -0.61 18.45 28.38
C LYS A 710 -1.14 19.66 27.63
N ASN A 711 -0.30 20.58 27.20
CA ASN A 711 -0.66 21.80 26.46
C ASN A 711 -1.56 22.83 27.19
N TYR A 712 -2.34 22.50 28.23
CA TYR A 712 -3.37 23.40 28.79
C TYR A 712 -2.98 24.18 30.06
N ILE A 713 -1.71 24.13 30.49
CA ILE A 713 -1.25 24.81 31.72
C ILE A 713 -0.83 26.28 31.45
N LYS A 714 -0.33 26.60 30.25
CA LYS A 714 0.23 27.93 29.90
C LYS A 714 -0.13 28.45 28.50
N SER A 715 -1.05 27.82 27.76
CA SER A 715 -1.24 28.08 26.33
C SER A 715 -2.58 28.73 25.96
N ASN A 716 -2.63 29.25 24.74
CA ASN A 716 -3.85 29.71 24.07
C ASN A 716 -4.81 28.56 23.69
N GLU A 717 -4.44 27.29 23.93
CA GLU A 717 -5.27 26.13 23.61
C GLU A 717 -6.52 26.04 24.50
N ILE A 718 -6.54 26.70 25.67
CA ILE A 718 -7.72 26.71 26.55
C ILE A 718 -8.93 27.34 25.85
N ASP A 719 -8.76 28.48 25.16
CA ASP A 719 -9.84 29.14 24.43
C ASP A 719 -10.37 28.25 23.29
N PHE A 720 -9.45 27.65 22.52
CA PHE A 720 -9.78 26.73 21.46
C PHE A 720 -10.57 25.51 21.96
N ALA A 721 -10.06 24.84 23.01
CA ALA A 721 -10.73 23.69 23.61
C ALA A 721 -12.08 24.04 24.25
N PHE A 722 -12.19 25.22 24.86
CA PHE A 722 -13.44 25.73 25.43
C PHE A 722 -14.50 25.91 24.35
N LYS A 723 -14.16 26.59 23.24
CA LYS A 723 -15.05 26.77 22.08
C LYS A 723 -15.49 25.43 21.48
N ILE A 724 -14.57 24.49 21.28
CA ILE A 724 -14.90 23.16 20.75
C ILE A 724 -15.83 22.40 21.69
N THR A 725 -15.56 22.41 23.00
CA THR A 725 -16.38 21.69 23.97
C THR A 725 -17.81 22.26 24.02
N LEU A 726 -17.95 23.59 23.91
CA LEU A 726 -19.25 24.24 23.77
C LEU A 726 -19.98 23.83 22.49
N LEU A 727 -19.28 23.76 21.36
CA LEU A 727 -19.86 23.29 20.11
C LEU A 727 -20.30 21.82 20.18
N CYS A 728 -19.51 20.96 20.84
CA CYS A 728 -19.88 19.56 21.07
C CYS A 728 -21.19 19.44 21.87
N LEU A 729 -21.32 20.23 22.95
CA LEU A 729 -22.55 20.32 23.75
C LEU A 729 -23.73 20.85 22.93
N HIS A 730 -23.50 21.89 22.12
CA HIS A 730 -24.53 22.45 21.24
C HIS A 730 -25.00 21.46 20.17
N MET A 731 -24.08 20.70 19.57
CA MET A 731 -24.37 19.67 18.57
C MET A 731 -25.28 18.59 19.14
N ILE A 732 -24.94 18.03 20.31
CA ILE A 732 -25.74 16.96 20.90
C ILE A 732 -27.12 17.46 21.35
N ASP A 733 -27.20 18.68 21.92
CA ASP A 733 -28.47 19.34 22.26
C ASP A 733 -29.34 19.59 21.02
N ASN A 734 -28.73 20.01 19.91
CA ASN A 734 -29.43 20.18 18.64
C ASN A 734 -30.04 18.86 18.16
N ARG A 735 -29.28 17.77 18.26
CA ARG A 735 -29.74 16.42 17.91
C ARG A 735 -30.92 15.96 18.80
N PHE A 736 -30.87 16.20 20.11
CA PHE A 736 -32.01 15.93 21.00
C PHE A 736 -33.28 16.70 20.57
N ASN A 737 -33.12 17.97 20.23
CA ASN A 737 -34.25 18.80 19.80
C ASN A 737 -34.85 18.30 18.47
N MET A 738 -34.04 17.82 17.54
CA MET A 738 -34.52 17.20 16.30
C MET A 738 -35.33 15.94 16.58
N LEU A 739 -34.87 15.06 17.49
CA LEU A 739 -35.63 13.87 17.87
C LEU A 739 -36.97 14.25 18.51
N ARG A 740 -36.98 15.19 19.47
CA ARG A 740 -38.21 15.64 20.13
C ARG A 740 -39.25 16.24 19.16
N ARG A 741 -38.81 16.82 18.04
CA ARG A 741 -39.69 17.33 16.98
C ARG A 741 -40.22 16.25 16.04
N ASN A 742 -39.59 15.08 15.98
CA ASN A 742 -40.03 13.97 15.14
C ASN A 742 -40.97 13.00 15.88
N TYR A 743 -41.01 13.06 17.22
CA TYR A 743 -41.90 12.28 18.08
C TYR A 743 -43.16 13.04 18.55
N ASN A 744 -43.24 14.33 18.25
CA ASN A 744 -44.44 15.17 18.37
C ASN A 744 -44.98 15.46 16.97
#